data_AF-A0A9P7T8E3-F1
#
_entry.id   AF-A0A9P7T8E3-F1
#
_cell.length_a   1.000
_cell.length_b   1.000
_cell.length_c   1.000
_cell.angle_alpha   90.00
_cell.angle_beta   90.00
_cell.angle_gamma   90.00
#
_symmetry.space_group_name_H-M   'P 1'
#
loop_
_entity.id
_entity.type
_entity.pdbx_description
1 polymer ?
#
loop_
_entity_poly.entity_id
_entity_poly.type
_entity_poly.pdbx_seq_one_letter_code
_entity_poly.pdbx_strand_id
1 'polypeptide(L)'
;MKILFFCTAHNSLSQRLYLVLSRQHSVTVEYALSAETMLEAADLVQPDLIICPFLTSLVPQKVYEAYLTLIVHPGPPGDAGPSALDWLLMGDDGTEADSQILLDDDSRLNPPGRSHWGVTVLQATAEFDAGPVWAFDQFAVDINDPRVTKSSLYRGPVTRAAIAATQAAVARIDAAATLFAAVSGAPASPPPTPLTSLTPSADRVDHKGRSRHGIVPALTAHAEFAKTSVTTKQPFLGGTTRHRPLLKAAQRDFNVKTHAAAAISRRIRSADSQPGCLSGLFGRKLYLYGGMIEDPTLLSCTGQSIPPGSIVAVRDEAVCIATCDNKGIWITHIRQVKTKTQVALWPKVPAASGLRQLGLLPAMPATSESLLPQVASDRWSKSYHGTFQDIWVDFVSDGQKRIAYLYFDFYNGAMSTDQCRRMVQCLEDIMMMHSEASDADGTSAPLAAVVLMGGDGYFSNGVHLNVIEAAADPALESWYNINAINDVVQKMLQDFPSQGITTVAALRGNAAAGGVALATACDLVVAGPDVVLNPAYRALGLHGSEYHSVSYPGRCGAYGAHTALRSMTPLSAHDARDMGLVDHVLSQQEQEQQEPSTDSLDAGMRRYIEDLFLSSRDGSSSGALSTRVGAWKQNVDTSPFALALARATELGQMSMDFWSARSERYHTRRADFVRKAKPACTPLRFATHRREQGMLDEEERDEYDSIDWFVEKAKKALKRDMSEKMINLIRDFRNTCDGREEGVGVKMGGELRRDAHMPLTPSTPIFPCYYGA
;
A
#
# COMPACT_ATOMS: atom_id res chain seq x y z
N MET A 1 -15.61 -22.86 6.47
CA MET A 1 -15.55 -21.98 7.66
C MET A 1 -16.10 -20.60 7.34
N LYS A 2 -16.78 -19.99 8.32
CA LYS A 2 -17.00 -18.54 8.41
C LYS A 2 -15.81 -17.91 9.14
N ILE A 3 -15.10 -17.01 8.47
CA ILE A 3 -13.91 -16.35 9.00
C ILE A 3 -14.21 -14.86 9.17
N LEU A 4 -13.98 -14.34 10.38
CA LEU A 4 -14.03 -12.90 10.67
C LEU A 4 -12.60 -12.35 10.74
N PHE A 5 -12.33 -11.30 9.98
CA PHE A 5 -11.12 -10.51 10.12
C PHE A 5 -11.34 -9.34 11.07
N PHE A 6 -10.48 -9.21 12.08
CA PHE A 6 -10.28 -7.93 12.76
C PHE A 6 -9.05 -7.22 12.21
N CYS A 7 -9.23 -6.00 11.74
CA CYS A 7 -8.18 -5.21 11.13
C CYS A 7 -8.22 -3.77 11.64
N THR A 8 -7.08 -3.16 11.96
CA THR A 8 -7.02 -1.69 12.15
C THR A 8 -7.34 -0.96 10.84
N ALA A 9 -6.93 -1.54 9.71
CA ALA A 9 -7.26 -1.09 8.36
C ALA A 9 -7.19 -2.28 7.40
N HIS A 10 -7.96 -2.26 6.31
CA HIS A 10 -7.88 -3.27 5.26
C HIS A 10 -6.63 -3.04 4.37
N ASN A 11 -5.45 -3.26 4.95
CA ASN A 11 -4.14 -3.05 4.34
C ASN A 11 -3.76 -4.14 3.31
N SER A 12 -2.58 -4.01 2.69
CA SER A 12 -2.08 -4.94 1.66
C SER A 12 -2.06 -6.41 2.10
N LEU A 13 -1.66 -6.71 3.34
CA LEU A 13 -1.62 -8.08 3.86
C LEU A 13 -3.04 -8.64 4.04
N SER A 14 -3.92 -7.87 4.68
CA SER A 14 -5.31 -8.29 4.87
C SER A 14 -6.07 -8.47 3.55
N GLN A 15 -5.79 -7.65 2.52
CA GLN A 15 -6.35 -7.83 1.19
C GLN A 15 -5.85 -9.12 0.53
N ARG A 16 -4.56 -9.43 0.62
CA ARG A 16 -4.04 -10.71 0.11
C ARG A 16 -4.64 -11.91 0.84
N LEU A 17 -4.71 -11.86 2.17
CA LEU A 17 -5.34 -12.94 2.95
C LEU A 17 -6.83 -13.08 2.59
N TYR A 18 -7.54 -11.97 2.39
CA TYR A 18 -8.93 -11.98 1.95
C TYR A 18 -9.08 -12.68 0.60
N LEU A 19 -8.28 -12.32 -0.39
CA LEU A 19 -8.30 -12.93 -1.72
C LEU A 19 -8.00 -14.44 -1.68
N VAL A 20 -7.01 -14.84 -0.88
CA VAL A 20 -6.62 -16.25 -0.77
C VAL A 20 -7.67 -17.08 -0.04
N LEU A 21 -8.14 -16.62 1.12
CA LEU A 21 -9.06 -17.39 1.96
C LEU A 21 -10.51 -17.39 1.41
N SER A 22 -10.93 -16.32 0.73
CA SER A 22 -12.29 -16.23 0.17
C SER A 22 -12.56 -17.25 -0.95
N ARG A 23 -11.51 -17.90 -1.49
CA ARG A 23 -11.66 -19.00 -2.47
C ARG A 23 -12.29 -20.26 -1.88
N GLN A 24 -12.15 -20.46 -0.57
CA GLN A 24 -12.59 -21.69 0.11
C GLN A 24 -13.47 -21.41 1.34
N HIS A 25 -13.52 -20.16 1.79
CA HIS A 25 -14.17 -19.77 3.04
C HIS A 25 -15.03 -18.51 2.84
N SER A 26 -16.04 -18.36 3.70
CA SER A 26 -16.79 -17.10 3.78
C SER A 26 -16.00 -16.14 4.66
N VAL A 27 -15.48 -15.06 4.10
CA VAL A 27 -14.67 -14.06 4.84
C VAL A 27 -15.43 -12.74 4.94
N THR A 28 -15.53 -12.18 6.14
CA THR A 28 -16.01 -10.81 6.38
C THR A 28 -14.97 -10.05 7.19
N VAL A 29 -14.90 -8.73 7.00
CA VAL A 29 -13.94 -7.88 7.71
C VAL A 29 -14.68 -6.94 8.64
N GLU A 30 -14.13 -6.70 9.82
CA GLU A 30 -14.51 -5.64 10.73
C GLU A 30 -13.28 -4.82 11.12
N TYR A 31 -13.42 -3.49 11.11
CA TYR A 31 -12.40 -2.60 11.64
C TYR A 31 -12.39 -2.63 13.17
N ALA A 32 -11.20 -2.81 13.74
CA ALA A 32 -10.97 -2.84 15.18
C ALA A 32 -10.99 -1.42 15.79
N LEU A 33 -12.11 -0.73 15.64
CA LEU A 33 -12.29 0.68 16.04
C LEU A 33 -12.37 0.83 17.57
N SER A 34 -13.01 -0.12 18.24
CA SER A 34 -13.14 -0.17 19.71
C SER A 34 -13.36 -1.62 20.20
N ALA A 35 -13.30 -1.83 21.51
CA ALA A 35 -13.61 -3.14 22.08
C ALA A 35 -15.08 -3.54 21.85
N GLU A 36 -15.99 -2.57 21.94
CA GLU A 36 -17.44 -2.77 21.77
C GLU A 36 -17.78 -3.19 20.34
N THR A 37 -17.18 -2.52 19.34
CA THR A 37 -17.40 -2.85 17.93
C THR A 37 -16.89 -4.25 17.57
N MET A 38 -15.75 -4.67 18.13
CA MET A 38 -15.25 -6.04 17.95
C MET A 38 -16.17 -7.08 18.60
N LEU A 39 -16.69 -6.82 19.81
CA LEU A 39 -17.63 -7.72 20.48
C LEU A 39 -18.92 -7.86 19.68
N GLU A 40 -19.51 -6.75 19.28
CA GLU A 40 -20.74 -6.73 18.47
C GLU A 40 -20.55 -7.49 17.15
N ALA A 41 -19.44 -7.27 16.44
CA ALA A 41 -19.17 -7.97 15.20
C ALA A 41 -19.00 -9.49 15.41
N ALA A 42 -18.30 -9.91 16.47
CA ALA A 42 -18.19 -11.33 16.80
C ALA A 42 -19.56 -11.95 17.11
N ASP A 43 -20.42 -11.22 17.83
CA ASP A 43 -21.79 -11.66 18.15
C ASP A 43 -22.69 -11.74 16.92
N LEU A 44 -22.57 -10.79 15.98
CA LEU A 44 -23.33 -10.80 14.72
C LEU A 44 -22.88 -11.92 13.78
N VAL A 45 -21.58 -12.13 13.64
CA VAL A 45 -21.02 -13.09 12.67
C VAL A 45 -21.18 -14.52 13.17
N GLN A 46 -20.98 -14.75 14.48
CA GLN A 46 -20.78 -16.07 15.08
C GLN A 46 -19.73 -16.87 14.27
N PRO A 47 -18.48 -16.39 14.18
CA PRO A 47 -17.47 -16.96 13.30
C PRO A 47 -17.00 -18.35 13.77
N ASP A 48 -16.56 -19.19 12.84
CA ASP A 48 -15.84 -20.42 13.19
C ASP A 48 -14.40 -20.11 13.61
N LEU A 49 -13.81 -19.08 13.01
CA LEU A 49 -12.43 -18.66 13.24
C LEU A 49 -12.32 -17.15 13.10
N ILE A 50 -11.56 -16.52 13.99
CA ILE A 50 -11.17 -15.10 13.87
C ILE A 50 -9.71 -15.03 13.47
N ILE A 51 -9.37 -14.19 12.50
CA ILE A 51 -7.99 -13.93 12.09
C ILE A 51 -7.74 -12.43 12.19
N CYS A 52 -6.58 -12.05 12.73
CA CYS A 52 -6.17 -10.67 12.90
C CYS A 52 -4.91 -10.40 12.08
N PRO A 53 -5.03 -10.08 10.78
CA PRO A 53 -3.89 -9.82 9.89
C PRO A 53 -3.07 -8.58 10.28
N PHE A 54 -3.74 -7.59 10.88
CA PHE A 54 -3.13 -6.30 11.21
C PHE A 54 -3.91 -5.61 12.31
N LEU A 55 -3.35 -5.56 13.52
CA LEU A 55 -3.94 -4.88 14.66
C LEU A 55 -2.99 -3.87 15.31
N THR A 56 -3.59 -2.81 15.84
CA THR A 56 -2.95 -1.79 16.68
C THR A 56 -3.69 -1.63 18.02
N SER A 57 -4.46 -2.63 18.41
CA SER A 57 -5.25 -2.68 19.64
C SER A 57 -5.36 -4.14 20.05
N LEU A 58 -5.55 -4.38 21.35
CA LEU A 58 -5.80 -5.73 21.86
C LEU A 58 -7.17 -6.21 21.41
N VAL A 59 -7.25 -7.50 21.12
CA VAL A 59 -8.53 -8.20 21.01
C VAL A 59 -9.14 -8.32 22.42
N PRO A 60 -10.43 -8.00 22.63
CA PRO A 60 -11.06 -8.12 23.93
C PRO A 60 -11.06 -9.57 24.43
N GLN A 61 -10.85 -9.77 25.73
CA GLN A 61 -10.78 -11.11 26.34
C GLN A 61 -11.97 -12.00 26.00
N LYS A 62 -13.19 -11.45 26.12
CA LYS A 62 -14.42 -12.16 25.80
C LYS A 62 -14.47 -12.71 24.37
N VAL A 63 -13.77 -12.08 23.42
CA VAL A 63 -13.73 -12.55 22.03
C VAL A 63 -12.85 -13.79 21.92
N TYR A 64 -11.60 -13.74 22.38
CA TYR A 64 -10.67 -14.86 22.21
C TYR A 64 -10.95 -16.04 23.16
N GLU A 65 -11.71 -15.82 24.23
CA GLU A 65 -12.25 -16.88 25.09
C GLU A 65 -13.47 -17.58 24.47
N ALA A 66 -14.22 -16.90 23.60
CA ALA A 66 -15.40 -17.46 22.93
C ALA A 66 -15.06 -18.10 21.58
N TYR A 67 -14.17 -17.49 20.81
CA TYR A 67 -13.83 -17.89 19.44
C TYR A 67 -12.32 -18.10 19.31
N LEU A 68 -11.93 -19.18 18.61
CA LEU A 68 -10.52 -19.39 18.28
C LEU A 68 -10.06 -18.19 17.45
N THR A 69 -9.09 -17.45 17.97
CA THR A 69 -8.64 -16.18 17.41
C THR A 69 -7.15 -16.26 17.11
N LEU A 70 -6.76 -15.99 15.88
CA LEU A 70 -5.37 -16.02 15.43
C LEU A 70 -4.83 -14.61 15.20
N ILE A 71 -3.63 -14.34 15.70
CA ILE A 71 -2.84 -13.14 15.43
C ILE A 71 -1.77 -13.48 14.41
N VAL A 72 -1.67 -12.68 13.34
CA VAL A 72 -0.57 -12.76 12.38
C VAL A 72 0.54 -11.81 12.84
N HIS A 73 1.55 -12.36 13.49
CA HIS A 73 2.68 -11.62 14.03
C HIS A 73 3.83 -11.57 13.01
N PRO A 74 4.32 -10.40 12.58
CA PRO A 74 5.42 -10.26 11.61
C PRO A 74 6.80 -10.53 12.24
N GLY A 75 6.89 -11.56 13.08
CA GLY A 75 8.10 -12.07 13.71
C GLY A 75 8.09 -13.61 13.79
N PRO A 76 9.27 -14.24 13.85
CA PRO A 76 9.42 -15.68 14.02
C PRO A 76 8.92 -16.16 15.41
N PRO A 77 8.78 -17.49 15.63
CA PRO A 77 8.31 -18.00 16.92
C PRO A 77 9.15 -17.49 18.11
N GLY A 78 8.47 -17.02 19.15
CA GLY A 78 9.08 -16.45 20.36
C GLY A 78 9.54 -14.99 20.23
N ASP A 79 9.49 -14.41 19.03
CA ASP A 79 9.51 -12.95 18.87
C ASP A 79 8.16 -12.41 19.33
N ALA A 80 8.18 -11.31 20.07
CA ALA A 80 6.99 -10.67 20.58
C ALA A 80 7.20 -9.16 20.59
N GLY A 81 6.14 -8.39 20.34
CA GLY A 81 6.19 -6.94 20.48
C GLY A 81 5.75 -6.17 19.24
N PRO A 82 5.36 -4.90 19.40
CA PRO A 82 4.68 -4.12 18.37
C PRO A 82 5.61 -3.56 17.27
N SER A 83 6.90 -3.90 17.27
CA SER A 83 7.92 -3.30 16.39
C SER A 83 8.94 -4.31 15.87
N ALA A 84 8.53 -5.56 15.70
CA ALA A 84 9.38 -6.68 15.25
C ALA A 84 10.30 -6.33 14.06
N LEU A 85 9.71 -5.85 12.95
CA LEU A 85 10.47 -5.48 11.74
C LEU A 85 11.35 -4.24 11.94
N ASP A 86 10.95 -3.33 12.81
CA ASP A 86 11.73 -2.14 13.12
C ASP A 86 13.01 -2.52 13.88
N TRP A 87 12.90 -3.42 14.87
CA TRP A 87 14.06 -3.94 15.62
C TRP A 87 15.00 -4.74 14.73
N LEU A 88 14.47 -5.60 13.85
CA LEU A 88 15.25 -6.32 12.85
C LEU A 88 16.10 -5.35 12.01
N LEU A 89 15.48 -4.30 11.46
CA LEU A 89 16.17 -3.32 10.61
C LEU A 89 17.12 -2.40 11.39
N MET A 90 16.90 -2.24 12.69
CA MET A 90 17.83 -1.57 13.60
C MET A 90 19.00 -2.47 14.05
N GLY A 91 19.13 -3.68 13.49
CA GLY A 91 20.27 -4.56 13.72
C GLY A 91 20.11 -5.54 14.88
N ASP A 92 18.90 -5.74 15.40
CA ASP A 92 18.66 -6.73 16.46
C ASP A 92 18.85 -8.17 15.96
N ASP A 93 19.89 -8.83 16.45
CA ASP A 93 20.22 -10.23 16.20
C ASP A 93 19.82 -11.17 17.36
N GLY A 94 19.24 -10.62 18.44
CA GLY A 94 18.76 -11.35 19.61
C GLY A 94 19.84 -11.75 20.62
N THR A 95 21.10 -11.42 20.35
CA THR A 95 22.23 -11.72 21.24
C THR A 95 22.13 -10.93 22.55
N GLU A 96 21.73 -9.66 22.47
CA GLU A 96 21.51 -8.80 23.63
C GLU A 96 20.06 -8.89 24.13
N ALA A 97 19.91 -9.07 25.44
CA ALA A 97 18.61 -9.15 26.09
C ALA A 97 18.04 -7.75 26.36
N ASP A 98 18.89 -6.79 26.74
CA ASP A 98 18.47 -5.43 27.08
C ASP A 98 18.31 -4.54 25.85
N SER A 99 17.07 -4.14 25.58
CA SER A 99 16.74 -3.25 24.46
C SER A 99 17.41 -1.87 24.55
N GLN A 100 17.75 -1.38 25.75
CA GLN A 100 18.40 -0.09 25.90
C GLN A 100 19.87 -0.16 25.47
N ILE A 101 20.58 -1.24 25.84
CA ILE A 101 21.94 -1.50 25.39
C ILE A 101 22.01 -1.57 23.86
N LEU A 102 21.01 -2.22 23.22
CA LEU A 102 20.91 -2.27 21.76
C LEU A 102 20.78 -0.89 21.11
N LEU A 103 20.07 0.05 21.75
CA LEU A 103 19.87 1.39 21.21
C LEU A 103 21.09 2.29 21.40
N ASP A 104 21.87 2.04 22.45
CA ASP A 104 23.08 2.80 22.75
C ASP A 104 24.30 2.30 21.93
N ASP A 105 24.22 1.10 21.35
CA ASP A 105 25.29 0.47 20.56
C ASP A 105 25.11 0.66 19.05
N ASP A 106 25.64 1.78 18.54
CA ASP A 106 25.66 2.10 17.10
C ASP A 106 26.44 1.08 16.24
N SER A 107 27.35 0.29 16.84
CA SER A 107 28.16 -0.64 16.08
C SER A 107 27.31 -1.74 15.43
N ARG A 108 26.13 -2.03 15.99
CA ARG A 108 25.14 -3.02 15.50
C ARG A 108 24.35 -2.58 14.28
N LEU A 109 24.52 -1.35 13.83
CA LEU A 109 23.98 -0.88 12.55
C LEU A 109 24.95 -1.08 11.39
N ASN A 110 26.06 -1.80 11.59
CA ASN A 110 27.02 -2.19 10.56
C ASN A 110 27.35 -3.70 10.41
N PRO A 111 26.94 -4.66 11.28
CA PRO A 111 27.15 -6.10 11.07
C PRO A 111 26.11 -6.68 10.09
N PRO A 112 26.27 -7.96 9.66
CA PRO A 112 25.35 -8.65 8.74
C PRO A 112 23.90 -8.83 9.25
N GLY A 113 23.58 -8.45 10.49
CA GLY A 113 22.23 -8.66 11.05
C GLY A 113 21.87 -10.16 11.08
N ARG A 114 20.57 -10.46 11.13
CA ARG A 114 20.06 -11.84 11.01
C ARG A 114 20.05 -12.26 9.54
N SER A 115 20.37 -13.53 9.27
CA SER A 115 20.25 -14.11 7.93
C SER A 115 18.81 -14.41 7.52
N HIS A 116 17.93 -14.62 8.50
CA HIS A 116 16.52 -14.97 8.29
C HIS A 116 15.61 -14.22 9.25
N TRP A 117 14.39 -13.97 8.79
CA TRP A 117 13.26 -13.54 9.61
C TRP A 117 12.05 -14.43 9.36
N GLY A 118 10.94 -14.16 10.04
CA GLY A 118 9.76 -15.01 9.91
C GLY A 118 8.46 -14.31 10.28
N VAL A 119 7.37 -15.05 10.08
CA VAL A 119 6.01 -14.67 10.45
C VAL A 119 5.38 -15.83 11.19
N THR A 120 4.71 -15.51 12.30
CA THR A 120 4.06 -16.49 13.16
C THR A 120 2.56 -16.24 13.17
N VAL A 121 1.78 -17.31 13.03
CA VAL A 121 0.34 -17.32 13.23
C VAL A 121 0.07 -18.02 14.56
N LEU A 122 -0.24 -17.22 15.57
CA LEU A 122 -0.38 -17.65 16.96
C LEU A 122 -1.80 -17.39 17.47
N GLN A 123 -2.25 -18.20 18.43
CA GLN A 123 -3.54 -18.02 19.07
C GLN A 123 -3.51 -16.85 20.04
N ALA A 124 -4.55 -16.02 20.05
CA ALA A 124 -4.67 -14.91 20.99
C ALA A 124 -4.83 -15.41 22.43
N THR A 125 -4.10 -14.80 23.35
CA THR A 125 -4.14 -15.04 24.80
C THR A 125 -4.12 -13.72 25.56
N ALA A 126 -4.21 -13.76 26.90
CA ALA A 126 -4.05 -12.58 27.73
C ALA A 126 -2.64 -11.97 27.64
N GLU A 127 -1.62 -12.82 27.47
CA GLU A 127 -0.24 -12.39 27.27
C GLU A 127 0.02 -12.03 25.81
N PHE A 128 0.77 -10.95 25.60
CA PHE A 128 1.04 -10.35 24.30
C PHE A 128 1.97 -11.24 23.46
N ASP A 129 1.53 -11.63 22.25
CA ASP A 129 2.27 -12.48 21.30
C ASP A 129 2.85 -13.79 21.89
N ALA A 130 2.26 -14.31 22.97
CA ALA A 130 2.78 -15.48 23.69
C ALA A 130 1.92 -16.75 23.56
N GLY A 131 0.85 -16.68 22.77
CA GLY A 131 -0.07 -17.81 22.64
C GLY A 131 0.48 -18.95 21.76
N PRO A 132 -0.19 -20.12 21.77
CA PRO A 132 0.22 -21.28 21.00
C PRO A 132 0.39 -20.99 19.49
N VAL A 133 1.50 -21.44 18.92
CA VAL A 133 1.79 -21.27 17.49
C VAL A 133 1.07 -22.33 16.67
N TRP A 134 0.19 -21.90 15.78
CA TRP A 134 -0.51 -22.77 14.83
C TRP A 134 0.30 -23.00 13.55
N ALA A 135 1.09 -22.01 13.15
CA ALA A 135 2.08 -22.14 12.09
C ALA A 135 3.07 -20.98 12.13
N PHE A 136 4.27 -21.19 11.59
CA PHE A 136 5.13 -20.09 11.18
C PHE A 136 5.80 -20.43 9.85
N ASP A 137 6.26 -19.40 9.16
CA ASP A 137 7.15 -19.56 8.03
C ASP A 137 8.28 -18.54 8.09
N GLN A 138 9.34 -18.77 7.32
CA GLN A 138 10.57 -17.98 7.37
C GLN A 138 11.09 -17.65 5.98
N PHE A 139 11.93 -16.62 5.91
CA PHE A 139 12.54 -16.13 4.68
C PHE A 139 13.92 -15.55 4.95
N ALA A 140 14.80 -15.60 3.95
CA ALA A 140 16.11 -14.95 4.01
C ALA A 140 15.96 -13.43 3.99
N VAL A 141 16.81 -12.73 4.75
CA VAL A 141 16.83 -11.27 4.80
C VAL A 141 18.27 -10.77 4.85
N ASP A 142 18.53 -9.71 4.08
CA ASP A 142 19.74 -8.90 4.20
C ASP A 142 19.32 -7.47 4.53
N ILE A 143 19.50 -7.07 5.79
CA ILE A 143 19.15 -5.70 6.24
C ILE A 143 20.12 -4.64 5.69
N ASN A 144 21.25 -5.07 5.13
CA ASN A 144 22.29 -4.21 4.58
C ASN A 144 22.00 -3.85 3.12
N ASP A 145 21.18 -4.63 2.41
CA ASP A 145 20.69 -4.25 1.09
C ASP A 145 19.93 -2.90 1.21
N PRO A 146 20.40 -1.83 0.54
CA PRO A 146 19.80 -0.50 0.63
C PRO A 146 18.38 -0.45 0.07
N ARG A 147 17.94 -1.43 -0.73
CA ARG A 147 16.57 -1.55 -1.25
C ARG A 147 15.58 -2.03 -0.17
N VAL A 148 16.08 -2.66 0.89
CA VAL A 148 15.25 -3.27 1.93
C VAL A 148 14.74 -2.21 2.91
N THR A 149 13.51 -1.74 2.71
CA THR A 149 12.78 -0.92 3.69
C THR A 149 11.80 -1.77 4.49
N LYS A 150 11.35 -1.29 5.67
CA LYS A 150 10.29 -1.99 6.43
C LYS A 150 9.05 -2.25 5.56
N SER A 151 8.65 -1.29 4.74
CA SER A 151 7.49 -1.45 3.86
C SER A 151 7.71 -2.44 2.71
N SER A 152 8.93 -2.54 2.18
CA SER A 152 9.29 -3.54 1.16
C SER A 152 9.30 -4.96 1.75
N LEU A 153 9.86 -5.15 2.96
CA LEU A 153 9.81 -6.41 3.68
C LEU A 153 8.37 -6.83 3.96
N TYR A 154 7.57 -5.90 4.47
CA TYR A 154 6.17 -6.16 4.81
C TYR A 154 5.36 -6.62 3.59
N ARG A 155 5.51 -5.97 2.43
CA ARG A 155 4.73 -6.27 1.21
C ARG A 155 5.28 -7.45 0.40
N GLY A 156 6.58 -7.72 0.51
CA GLY A 156 7.22 -8.85 -0.16
C GLY A 156 7.26 -10.08 0.74
N PRO A 157 8.42 -10.43 1.30
CA PRO A 157 8.63 -11.72 1.97
C PRO A 157 7.75 -11.94 3.21
N VAL A 158 7.47 -10.91 4.02
CA VAL A 158 6.58 -11.04 5.18
C VAL A 158 5.17 -11.42 4.72
N THR A 159 4.64 -10.77 3.68
CA THR A 159 3.31 -11.11 3.18
C THR A 159 3.27 -12.54 2.65
N ARG A 160 4.27 -13.00 1.88
CA ARG A 160 4.32 -14.39 1.39
C ARG A 160 4.34 -15.41 2.53
N ALA A 161 5.22 -15.20 3.51
CA ALA A 161 5.31 -16.06 4.69
C ALA A 161 4.01 -16.04 5.52
N ALA A 162 3.36 -14.89 5.65
CA ALA A 162 2.09 -14.75 6.34
C ALA A 162 0.96 -15.53 5.65
N ILE A 163 0.89 -15.51 4.31
CA ILE A 163 -0.08 -16.31 3.54
C ILE A 163 0.16 -17.80 3.78
N ALA A 164 1.39 -18.27 3.58
CA ALA A 164 1.75 -19.68 3.75
C ALA A 164 1.45 -20.18 5.17
N ALA A 165 1.87 -19.42 6.19
CA ALA A 165 1.61 -19.74 7.58
C ALA A 165 0.10 -19.73 7.90
N THR A 166 -0.66 -18.76 7.41
CA THR A 166 -2.10 -18.68 7.69
C THR A 166 -2.88 -19.82 7.05
N GLN A 167 -2.59 -20.16 5.78
CA GLN A 167 -3.24 -21.31 5.13
C GLN A 167 -2.93 -22.61 5.86
N ALA A 168 -1.67 -22.81 6.27
CA ALA A 168 -1.28 -23.98 7.05
C ALA A 168 -1.97 -24.01 8.43
N ALA A 169 -2.08 -22.86 9.11
CA ALA A 169 -2.79 -22.76 10.39
C ALA A 169 -4.26 -23.15 10.24
N VAL A 170 -4.95 -22.60 9.23
CA VAL A 170 -6.35 -22.91 8.93
C VAL A 170 -6.54 -24.41 8.64
N ALA A 171 -5.68 -25.02 7.83
CA ALA A 171 -5.74 -26.45 7.54
C ALA A 171 -5.47 -27.32 8.78
N ARG A 172 -4.52 -26.93 9.64
CA ARG A 172 -4.21 -27.62 10.90
C ARG A 172 -5.34 -27.52 11.91
N ILE A 173 -6.03 -26.39 11.97
CA ILE A 173 -7.21 -26.19 12.82
C ILE A 173 -8.36 -27.08 12.35
N ASP A 174 -8.62 -27.13 11.05
CA ASP A 174 -9.67 -27.97 10.48
C ASP A 174 -9.42 -29.47 10.78
N ALA A 175 -8.16 -29.92 10.63
CA ALA A 175 -7.75 -31.26 11.01
C ALA A 175 -7.91 -31.53 12.52
N ALA A 176 -7.50 -30.58 13.37
CA ALA A 176 -7.63 -30.70 14.82
C ALA A 176 -9.11 -30.75 15.27
N ALA A 177 -9.97 -29.95 14.66
CA ALA A 177 -11.41 -29.92 14.93
C ALA A 177 -12.08 -31.25 14.55
N THR A 178 -11.69 -31.83 13.40
CA THR A 178 -12.16 -33.14 12.95
C THR A 178 -11.81 -34.25 13.96
N LEU A 179 -10.57 -34.25 14.45
CA LEU A 179 -10.13 -35.21 15.47
C LEU A 179 -10.86 -34.99 16.82
N PHE A 180 -11.03 -33.73 17.23
CA PHE A 180 -11.74 -33.38 18.46
C PHE A 180 -13.20 -33.85 18.44
N ALA A 181 -13.88 -33.73 17.30
CA ALA A 181 -15.24 -34.22 17.11
C ALA A 181 -15.32 -35.76 17.19
N ALA A 182 -14.34 -36.47 16.62
CA ALA A 182 -14.27 -37.93 16.67
C ALA A 182 -14.05 -38.48 18.09
N VAL A 183 -13.20 -37.82 18.89
CA VAL A 183 -12.92 -38.21 20.28
C VAL A 183 -14.09 -37.87 21.23
N SER A 184 -14.87 -36.83 20.91
CA SER A 184 -15.99 -36.36 21.75
C SER A 184 -17.30 -37.18 21.59
N GLY A 185 -17.31 -38.25 20.79
CA GLY A 185 -18.43 -39.19 20.68
C GLY A 185 -19.72 -38.64 20.06
N ALA A 186 -19.65 -37.55 19.28
CA ALA A 186 -20.81 -37.05 18.55
C ALA A 186 -21.11 -37.96 17.33
N PRO A 187 -22.36 -38.38 17.08
CA PRO A 187 -22.65 -39.28 15.97
C PRO A 187 -22.32 -38.61 14.63
N ALA A 188 -21.57 -39.31 13.78
CA ALA A 188 -21.38 -38.93 12.39
C ALA A 188 -22.75 -38.92 11.69
N SER A 189 -23.25 -37.74 11.33
CA SER A 189 -24.39 -37.65 10.42
C SER A 189 -23.93 -38.08 9.02
N PRO A 190 -24.74 -38.83 8.24
CA PRO A 190 -24.36 -39.29 6.91
C PRO A 190 -24.12 -38.11 5.95
N PRO A 191 -23.38 -38.31 4.83
CA PRO A 191 -23.18 -37.26 3.84
C PRO A 191 -24.54 -36.86 3.22
N PRO A 192 -24.79 -35.55 2.95
CA PRO A 192 -26.02 -35.13 2.32
C PRO A 192 -26.07 -35.64 0.88
N THR A 193 -27.18 -36.29 0.52
CA THR A 193 -27.55 -36.62 -0.86
C THR A 193 -27.62 -35.33 -1.69
N PRO A 194 -27.22 -35.31 -2.97
CA PRO A 194 -27.25 -34.09 -3.76
C PRO A 194 -28.71 -33.70 -4.03
N LEU A 195 -29.16 -32.57 -3.48
CA LEU A 195 -30.46 -31.99 -3.80
C LEU A 195 -30.27 -30.61 -4.45
N THR A 196 -30.46 -30.62 -5.76
CA THR A 196 -30.89 -29.49 -6.58
C THR A 196 -32.21 -28.91 -6.05
N SER A 197 -32.19 -27.78 -5.36
CA SER A 197 -33.23 -26.74 -5.46
C SER A 197 -32.92 -25.53 -4.56
N LEU A 198 -33.04 -24.34 -5.14
CA LEU A 198 -32.93 -23.02 -4.53
C LEU A 198 -34.15 -22.70 -3.65
N THR A 199 -34.00 -22.68 -2.32
CA THR A 199 -34.76 -21.81 -1.39
C THR A 199 -34.08 -21.76 -0.01
N PRO A 200 -33.97 -20.59 0.66
CA PRO A 200 -33.34 -20.48 1.97
C PRO A 200 -34.36 -20.71 3.10
N SER A 201 -34.28 -21.87 3.77
CA SER A 201 -35.01 -22.09 5.03
C SER A 201 -34.11 -21.73 6.22
N ALA A 202 -34.66 -20.89 7.10
CA ALA A 202 -34.19 -20.66 8.45
C ALA A 202 -34.32 -21.97 9.25
N ASP A 203 -33.21 -22.42 9.84
CA ASP A 203 -33.11 -23.34 10.98
C ASP A 203 -31.62 -23.68 11.20
N ARG A 204 -30.91 -22.84 11.99
CA ARG A 204 -29.44 -22.90 12.10
C ARG A 204 -28.89 -22.65 13.51
N VAL A 205 -29.46 -23.30 14.52
CA VAL A 205 -28.85 -23.39 15.87
C VAL A 205 -29.17 -24.77 16.44
N ASP A 206 -28.18 -25.54 16.90
CA ASP A 206 -28.44 -26.60 17.88
C ASP A 206 -28.58 -25.92 19.25
N HIS A 207 -29.53 -26.35 20.09
CA HIS A 207 -30.03 -25.65 21.30
C HIS A 207 -28.98 -25.28 22.38
N LYS A 208 -27.69 -25.47 22.11
CA LYS A 208 -26.53 -25.18 22.98
C LYS A 208 -25.47 -24.23 22.39
N GLY A 209 -25.70 -23.59 21.24
CA GLY A 209 -24.80 -22.53 20.73
C GLY A 209 -23.39 -22.99 20.32
N ARG A 210 -23.22 -24.24 19.86
CA ARG A 210 -21.91 -24.78 19.43
C ARG A 210 -21.65 -24.53 17.93
N SER A 211 -20.41 -24.19 17.55
CA SER A 211 -19.97 -24.17 16.14
C SER A 211 -20.21 -25.56 15.52
N ARG A 212 -20.88 -25.59 14.36
CA ARG A 212 -21.10 -26.84 13.59
C ARG A 212 -19.80 -27.49 13.12
N HIS A 213 -18.66 -26.79 13.17
CA HIS A 213 -17.35 -27.30 12.75
C HIS A 213 -16.48 -27.82 13.91
N GLY A 214 -16.93 -27.73 15.16
CA GLY A 214 -16.15 -28.19 16.31
C GLY A 214 -14.88 -27.37 16.58
N ILE A 215 -14.72 -26.21 15.92
CA ILE A 215 -13.63 -25.28 16.15
C ILE A 215 -13.92 -24.49 17.42
N VAL A 216 -13.06 -24.64 18.43
CA VAL A 216 -13.19 -24.00 19.74
C VAL A 216 -11.83 -23.51 20.22
N PRO A 217 -11.76 -22.47 21.08
CA PRO A 217 -10.50 -21.99 21.67
C PRO A 217 -9.68 -23.05 22.41
N ALA A 218 -10.34 -24.13 22.87
CA ALA A 218 -9.72 -25.25 23.57
C ALA A 218 -8.94 -26.21 22.66
N LEU A 219 -9.01 -26.05 21.34
CA LEU A 219 -8.17 -26.83 20.42
C LEU A 219 -6.70 -26.58 20.72
N THR A 220 -5.91 -27.66 20.76
CA THR A 220 -4.49 -27.59 21.12
C THR A 220 -3.63 -27.64 19.87
N ALA A 221 -2.80 -26.62 19.66
CA ALA A 221 -1.78 -26.63 18.62
C ALA A 221 -0.67 -27.64 18.97
N HIS A 222 -0.20 -28.39 17.97
CA HIS A 222 0.89 -29.34 18.16
C HIS A 222 2.23 -28.62 18.38
N ALA A 223 3.03 -29.04 19.36
CA ALA A 223 4.28 -28.36 19.72
C ALA A 223 5.29 -28.23 18.56
N GLU A 224 5.28 -29.17 17.61
CA GLU A 224 6.13 -29.11 16.41
C GLU A 224 5.80 -27.95 15.46
N PHE A 225 4.58 -27.40 15.52
CA PHE A 225 4.18 -26.25 14.69
C PHE A 225 4.97 -24.99 15.03
N ALA A 226 5.51 -24.89 16.24
CA ALA A 226 6.41 -23.82 16.67
C ALA A 226 7.89 -24.10 16.32
N LYS A 227 8.22 -25.35 15.96
CA LYS A 227 9.62 -25.79 15.75
C LYS A 227 10.03 -25.88 14.30
N THR A 228 9.10 -26.11 13.38
CA THR A 228 9.40 -26.26 11.94
C THR A 228 8.56 -25.33 11.08
N SER A 229 9.24 -24.61 10.17
CA SER A 229 8.60 -23.73 9.20
C SER A 229 7.68 -24.49 8.27
N VAL A 230 6.65 -23.81 7.77
CA VAL A 230 5.69 -24.42 6.83
C VAL A 230 6.36 -24.80 5.52
N THR A 231 7.12 -23.90 4.91
CA THR A 231 7.66 -24.09 3.55
C THR A 231 8.94 -24.91 3.58
N THR A 232 9.95 -24.48 4.35
CA THR A 232 11.28 -25.11 4.34
C THR A 232 11.40 -26.32 5.27
N LYS A 233 10.42 -26.59 6.13
CA LYS A 233 10.44 -27.69 7.13
C LYS A 233 11.66 -27.63 8.05
N GLN A 234 12.19 -26.44 8.29
CA GLN A 234 13.39 -26.22 9.10
C GLN A 234 13.05 -25.43 10.37
N PRO A 235 13.86 -25.55 11.43
CA PRO A 235 13.79 -24.61 12.55
C PRO A 235 14.09 -23.20 12.08
N PHE A 236 13.70 -22.22 12.89
CA PHE A 236 14.02 -20.82 12.60
C PHE A 236 15.54 -20.64 12.51
N LEU A 237 16.01 -20.15 11.36
CA LEU A 237 17.44 -20.03 11.04
C LEU A 237 18.05 -18.70 11.48
N GLY A 238 17.22 -17.72 11.88
CA GLY A 238 17.68 -16.37 12.21
C GLY A 238 18.15 -16.19 13.66
N GLY A 239 18.35 -17.28 14.40
CA GLY A 239 18.90 -17.27 15.77
C GLY A 239 17.87 -16.98 16.87
N THR A 240 18.36 -16.50 18.02
CA THR A 240 17.54 -16.30 19.23
C THR A 240 16.52 -15.17 19.06
N THR A 241 15.27 -15.38 19.48
CA THR A 241 14.21 -14.37 19.48
C THR A 241 14.01 -13.79 20.87
N ARG A 242 13.44 -12.58 20.97
CA ARG A 242 13.23 -11.87 22.24
C ARG A 242 11.93 -11.08 22.19
N HIS A 243 11.37 -10.81 23.36
CA HIS A 243 10.31 -9.82 23.49
C HIS A 243 10.92 -8.41 23.43
N ARG A 244 10.39 -7.56 22.54
CA ARG A 244 10.88 -6.19 22.33
C ARG A 244 9.78 -5.15 22.55
N PRO A 245 10.09 -4.02 23.22
CA PRO A 245 9.11 -2.97 23.42
C PRO A 245 8.82 -2.22 22.11
N LEU A 246 7.83 -1.34 22.14
CA LEU A 246 7.60 -0.37 21.06
C LEU A 246 8.85 0.48 20.84
N LEU A 247 9.42 0.41 19.63
CA LEU A 247 10.49 1.30 19.23
C LEU A 247 9.90 2.67 18.90
N LYS A 248 10.17 3.68 19.72
CA LYS A 248 9.62 5.05 19.59
C LYS A 248 10.32 5.82 18.47
N ALA A 249 9.60 6.71 17.79
CA ALA A 249 10.14 7.45 16.63
C ALA A 249 11.47 8.18 16.93
N ALA A 250 11.59 8.79 18.12
CA ALA A 250 12.79 9.50 18.55
C ALA A 250 14.01 8.58 18.81
N GLN A 251 13.80 7.28 19.06
CA GLN A 251 14.90 6.32 19.25
C GLN A 251 15.56 5.92 17.91
N ARG A 252 15.03 6.39 16.78
CA ARG A 252 15.61 6.20 15.44
C ARG A 252 16.38 7.44 14.97
N ASP A 253 16.51 8.47 15.80
CA ASP A 253 17.26 9.67 15.43
C ASP A 253 18.73 9.33 15.17
N PHE A 254 19.42 10.23 14.46
CA PHE A 254 20.80 10.06 14.07
C PHE A 254 21.56 11.38 14.17
N ASN A 255 22.88 11.27 14.29
CA ASN A 255 23.78 12.40 14.22
C ASN A 255 24.62 12.29 12.95
N VAL A 256 24.33 13.16 11.97
CA VAL A 256 25.02 13.19 10.68
C VAL A 256 26.53 13.42 10.77
N LYS A 257 27.02 13.97 11.90
CA LYS A 257 28.44 14.22 12.14
C LYS A 257 29.20 13.01 12.67
N THR A 258 28.51 12.01 13.20
CA THR A 258 29.15 10.83 13.82
C THR A 258 28.68 9.51 13.19
N HIS A 259 27.47 9.45 12.66
CA HIS A 259 26.93 8.27 12.01
C HIS A 259 27.25 8.26 10.52
N ALA A 260 27.83 7.14 10.07
CA ALA A 260 28.06 6.87 8.65
C ALA A 260 26.74 6.76 7.88
N ALA A 261 26.80 6.96 6.56
CA ALA A 261 25.62 6.90 5.68
C ALA A 261 24.83 5.59 5.83
N ALA A 262 25.52 4.44 5.95
CA ALA A 262 24.86 3.14 6.15
C ALA A 262 23.97 3.08 7.41
N ALA A 263 24.45 3.64 8.52
CA ALA A 263 23.71 3.67 9.78
C ALA A 263 22.53 4.65 9.75
N ILE A 264 22.69 5.79 9.06
CA ILE A 264 21.60 6.75 8.83
C ILE A 264 20.53 6.13 7.93
N SER A 265 20.95 5.48 6.84
CA SER A 265 20.07 4.77 5.92
C SER A 265 19.23 3.72 6.65
N ARG A 266 19.83 2.83 7.45
CA ARG A 266 19.11 1.80 8.22
C ARG A 266 18.02 2.40 9.11
N ARG A 267 18.33 3.48 9.84
CA ARG A 267 17.37 4.18 10.69
C ARG A 267 16.18 4.70 9.91
N ILE A 268 16.42 5.35 8.76
CA ILE A 268 15.34 5.85 7.90
C ILE A 268 14.51 4.68 7.34
N ARG A 269 15.17 3.65 6.80
CA ARG A 269 14.52 2.45 6.23
C ARG A 269 13.70 1.66 7.24
N SER A 270 14.13 1.60 8.51
CA SER A 270 13.39 0.97 9.62
C SER A 270 12.05 1.65 9.91
N ALA A 271 11.96 2.94 9.60
CA ALA A 271 10.78 3.77 9.85
C ALA A 271 9.90 3.96 8.60
N ASP A 272 10.26 3.38 7.46
CA ASP A 272 9.54 3.54 6.19
C ASP A 272 8.48 2.44 6.02
N SER A 273 7.18 2.73 5.96
CA SER A 273 6.57 4.03 5.65
C SER A 273 5.96 4.77 6.83
N GLN A 274 5.99 4.16 8.02
CA GLN A 274 5.51 4.70 9.30
C GLN A 274 6.43 4.17 10.40
N PRO A 275 6.84 4.96 11.41
CA PRO A 275 6.46 6.35 11.69
C PRO A 275 7.07 7.43 10.78
N GLY A 276 8.14 7.07 10.05
CA GLY A 276 9.17 8.01 9.59
C GLY A 276 10.25 8.23 10.64
N CYS A 277 11.48 8.49 10.20
CA CYS A 277 12.60 8.73 11.11
C CYS A 277 12.53 10.16 11.63
N LEU A 278 12.29 10.35 12.93
CA LEU A 278 12.14 11.66 13.54
C LEU A 278 13.53 12.26 13.81
N SER A 279 13.89 13.31 13.06
CA SER A 279 15.21 13.95 13.20
C SER A 279 15.14 15.48 13.15
N GLY A 280 16.09 16.12 13.82
CA GLY A 280 16.32 17.56 13.82
C GLY A 280 17.25 18.08 12.71
N LEU A 281 17.55 17.24 11.70
CA LEU A 281 18.54 17.51 10.64
C LEU A 281 18.44 18.91 10.01
N PHE A 282 17.23 19.41 9.78
CA PHE A 282 16.96 20.71 9.15
C PHE A 282 16.66 21.82 10.16
N GLY A 283 17.16 21.73 11.39
CA GLY A 283 16.96 22.71 12.46
C GLY A 283 15.63 22.57 13.22
N ARG A 284 14.63 21.88 12.65
CA ARG A 284 13.39 21.50 13.33
C ARG A 284 13.11 20.00 13.18
N LYS A 285 12.39 19.42 14.14
CA LYS A 285 12.01 18.00 14.08
C LYS A 285 11.05 17.74 12.92
N LEU A 286 11.44 16.83 12.04
CA LEU A 286 10.65 16.33 10.91
C LEU A 286 10.76 14.81 10.86
N TYR A 287 9.71 14.16 10.34
CA TYR A 287 9.77 12.76 9.96
C TYR A 287 10.37 12.65 8.56
N LEU A 288 11.47 11.91 8.42
CA LEU A 288 12.23 11.73 7.19
C LEU A 288 11.96 10.34 6.59
N TYR A 289 11.96 10.26 5.25
CA TYR A 289 11.77 9.04 4.46
C TYR A 289 12.75 8.99 3.28
N GLY A 290 12.93 7.80 2.70
CA GLY A 290 13.99 7.51 1.74
C GLY A 290 15.18 6.89 2.45
N GLY A 291 16.32 7.58 2.46
CA GLY A 291 17.55 7.05 3.06
C GLY A 291 18.41 6.26 2.08
N MET A 292 18.31 6.57 0.78
CA MET A 292 19.19 5.98 -0.23
C MET A 292 20.57 6.59 -0.12
N ILE A 293 21.60 5.74 -0.15
CA ILE A 293 22.99 6.17 -0.04
C ILE A 293 23.48 6.63 -1.40
N GLU A 294 24.14 7.77 -1.43
CA GLU A 294 24.98 8.21 -2.54
C GLU A 294 26.39 7.61 -2.35
N ASP A 295 26.79 6.67 -3.22
CA ASP A 295 28.04 5.91 -3.13
C ASP A 295 28.81 5.92 -4.45
N PRO A 296 30.16 6.01 -4.48
CA PRO A 296 30.99 7.11 -4.00
C PRO A 296 31.41 8.00 -5.19
N THR A 297 31.21 9.32 -5.14
CA THR A 297 31.97 10.29 -6.00
C THR A 297 31.63 11.75 -5.76
N LEU A 298 30.40 12.14 -5.37
CA LEU A 298 30.05 13.57 -5.31
C LEU A 298 30.91 14.39 -4.33
N LEU A 299 31.24 13.85 -3.15
CA LEU A 299 31.97 14.58 -2.11
C LEU A 299 33.48 14.44 -2.20
N SER A 300 33.96 13.31 -2.72
CA SER A 300 35.39 13.03 -2.84
C SER A 300 36.03 13.78 -4.02
N CYS A 301 35.26 14.08 -5.07
CA CYS A 301 35.75 14.67 -6.32
C CYS A 301 35.84 16.21 -6.30
N THR A 302 35.18 16.89 -5.35
CA THR A 302 35.17 18.37 -5.31
C THR A 302 36.45 18.97 -4.72
N GLY A 303 37.33 18.14 -4.12
CA GLY A 303 38.54 18.61 -3.43
C GLY A 303 38.26 19.51 -2.21
N GLN A 304 36.99 19.74 -1.89
CA GLN A 304 36.52 20.59 -0.79
C GLN A 304 35.86 19.72 0.27
N SER A 305 36.26 19.90 1.53
CA SER A 305 35.60 19.26 2.67
C SER A 305 34.22 19.87 2.86
N ILE A 306 33.17 19.14 2.49
CA ILE A 306 31.78 19.55 2.73
C ILE A 306 31.39 19.16 4.16
N PRO A 307 30.93 20.11 5.01
CA PRO A 307 30.53 19.78 6.38
C PRO A 307 29.37 18.78 6.41
N PRO A 308 29.42 17.73 7.26
CA PRO A 308 28.30 16.82 7.43
C PRO A 308 27.03 17.54 7.88
N GLY A 309 25.89 17.17 7.28
CA GLY A 309 24.61 17.84 7.44
C GLY A 309 24.32 18.92 6.39
N SER A 310 25.31 19.27 5.55
CA SER A 310 25.08 20.21 4.44
C SER A 310 24.24 19.57 3.35
N ILE A 311 23.33 20.36 2.76
CA ILE A 311 22.62 19.98 1.53
C ILE A 311 23.58 20.09 0.36
N VAL A 312 23.78 19.00 -0.37
CA VAL A 312 24.78 18.93 -1.45
C VAL A 312 24.18 18.84 -2.84
N ALA A 313 22.93 18.36 -2.94
CA ALA A 313 22.21 18.27 -4.20
C ALA A 313 20.70 18.26 -3.98
N VAL A 314 19.96 18.68 -5.00
CA VAL A 314 18.51 18.47 -5.13
C VAL A 314 18.29 17.82 -6.49
N ARG A 315 17.59 16.68 -6.52
CA ARG A 315 17.27 15.94 -7.76
C ARG A 315 15.86 15.40 -7.64
N ASP A 316 15.02 15.72 -8.63
CA ASP A 316 13.64 15.22 -8.73
C ASP A 316 12.87 15.30 -7.39
N GLU A 317 12.95 16.48 -6.75
CA GLU A 317 12.35 16.79 -5.45
C GLU A 317 12.91 16.05 -4.22
N ALA A 318 13.92 15.20 -4.38
CA ALA A 318 14.72 14.66 -3.28
C ALA A 318 15.90 15.59 -2.93
N VAL A 319 16.36 15.51 -1.68
CA VAL A 319 17.47 16.32 -1.16
C VAL A 319 18.58 15.40 -0.65
N CYS A 320 19.80 15.61 -1.14
CA CYS A 320 20.98 14.86 -0.71
C CYS A 320 21.74 15.62 0.38
N ILE A 321 22.10 14.91 1.45
CA ILE A 321 22.79 15.46 2.62
C ILE A 321 24.15 14.78 2.80
N ALA A 322 25.21 15.56 3.01
CA ALA A 322 26.54 15.03 3.30
C ALA A 322 26.60 14.34 4.67
N THR A 323 27.28 13.20 4.76
CA THR A 323 27.53 12.44 6.00
C THR A 323 29.01 12.49 6.41
N CYS A 324 29.34 12.05 7.62
CA CYS A 324 30.71 12.11 8.17
C CYS A 324 31.73 11.23 7.45
N ASP A 325 31.28 10.20 6.74
CA ASP A 325 32.09 9.25 5.97
C ASP A 325 32.25 9.67 4.49
N ASN A 326 32.05 10.96 4.17
CA ASN A 326 32.14 11.53 2.82
C ASN A 326 31.20 10.86 1.80
N LYS A 327 30.04 10.40 2.26
CA LYS A 327 28.94 9.91 1.44
C LYS A 327 27.75 10.88 1.51
N GLY A 328 26.72 10.60 0.70
CA GLY A 328 25.46 11.32 0.74
C GLY A 328 24.30 10.43 1.18
N ILE A 329 23.26 11.05 1.75
CA ILE A 329 21.97 10.40 1.99
C ILE A 329 20.86 11.20 1.32
N TRP A 330 20.12 10.55 0.45
CA TRP A 330 18.93 11.11 -0.19
C TRP A 330 17.70 10.98 0.70
N ILE A 331 17.17 12.12 1.08
CA ILE A 331 15.86 12.26 1.70
C ILE A 331 14.85 12.56 0.60
N THR A 332 13.94 11.63 0.33
CA THR A 332 12.99 11.77 -0.77
C THR A 332 11.72 12.49 -0.31
N HIS A 333 11.29 12.25 0.94
CA HIS A 333 10.07 12.84 1.48
C HIS A 333 10.25 13.27 2.93
N ILE A 334 9.44 14.24 3.34
CA ILE A 334 9.34 14.69 4.72
C ILE A 334 7.89 14.75 5.20
N ARG A 335 7.70 14.77 6.53
CA ARG A 335 6.44 15.11 7.18
C ARG A 335 6.67 15.93 8.45
N GLN A 336 5.88 16.99 8.65
CA GLN A 336 5.88 17.77 9.89
C GLN A 336 5.33 16.97 11.07
N VAL A 337 5.88 17.24 12.25
CA VAL A 337 5.33 16.73 13.51
C VAL A 337 4.01 17.45 13.81
N LYS A 338 2.97 16.67 14.10
CA LYS A 338 1.66 17.17 14.48
C LYS A 338 1.74 17.86 15.84
N THR A 339 1.26 19.10 15.94
CA THR A 339 1.13 19.79 17.23
C THR A 339 -0.14 19.36 17.96
N LYS A 340 -0.21 19.59 19.28
CA LYS A 340 -1.43 19.33 20.08
C LYS A 340 -2.66 20.10 19.59
N THR A 341 -2.46 21.23 18.92
CA THR A 341 -3.54 22.08 18.38
C THR A 341 -4.02 21.64 17.00
N GLN A 342 -3.24 20.84 16.29
CA GLN A 342 -3.62 20.35 14.96
C GLN A 342 -4.52 19.13 15.08
N VAL A 343 -5.62 19.11 14.33
CA VAL A 343 -6.57 17.98 14.32
C VAL A 343 -6.03 16.84 13.45
N ALA A 344 -5.32 17.15 12.38
CA ALA A 344 -4.89 16.21 11.35
C ALA A 344 -3.36 16.19 11.18
N LEU A 345 -2.81 15.08 10.67
CA LEU A 345 -1.39 14.99 10.30
C LEU A 345 -1.09 15.88 9.10
N TRP A 346 0.15 16.31 8.92
CA TRP A 346 0.56 16.95 7.67
C TRP A 346 0.77 15.90 6.57
N PRO A 347 0.51 16.22 5.28
CA PRO A 347 0.77 15.30 4.18
C PRO A 347 2.24 14.87 4.16
N LYS A 348 2.52 13.68 3.64
CA LYS A 348 3.90 13.26 3.40
C LYS A 348 4.29 13.76 2.01
N VAL A 349 5.13 14.80 1.96
CA VAL A 349 5.44 15.52 0.72
C VAL A 349 6.89 15.28 0.28
N PRO A 350 7.21 15.48 -1.01
CA PRO A 350 8.59 15.46 -1.47
C PRO A 350 9.47 16.43 -0.67
N ALA A 351 10.74 16.06 -0.46
CA ALA A 351 11.61 16.76 0.48
C ALA A 351 11.89 18.20 0.05
N ALA A 352 12.18 18.45 -1.23
CA ALA A 352 12.56 19.78 -1.70
C ALA A 352 11.40 20.79 -1.58
N SER A 353 10.24 20.53 -2.18
CA SER A 353 9.02 21.35 -2.02
C SER A 353 8.61 21.51 -0.57
N GLY A 354 8.62 20.43 0.21
CA GLY A 354 8.31 20.48 1.64
C GLY A 354 9.23 21.40 2.43
N LEU A 355 10.54 21.33 2.19
CA LEU A 355 11.52 22.20 2.85
C LEU A 355 11.42 23.65 2.38
N ARG A 356 11.15 23.91 1.09
CA ARG A 356 10.89 25.26 0.57
C ARG A 356 9.65 25.88 1.22
N GLN A 357 8.56 25.12 1.32
CA GLN A 357 7.33 25.57 2.00
C GLN A 357 7.58 25.92 3.47
N LEU A 358 8.55 25.27 4.10
CA LEU A 358 8.97 25.53 5.47
C LEU A 358 10.02 26.63 5.62
N GLY A 359 10.51 27.22 4.52
CA GLY A 359 11.60 28.20 4.53
C GLY A 359 12.96 27.62 4.93
N LEU A 360 13.14 26.29 4.80
CA LEU A 360 14.36 25.56 5.18
C LEU A 360 15.26 25.22 3.99
N LEU A 361 14.79 25.46 2.77
CA LEU A 361 15.56 25.37 1.55
C LEU A 361 15.39 26.69 0.78
N PRO A 362 16.48 27.36 0.35
CA PRO A 362 16.36 28.57 -0.46
C PRO A 362 15.61 28.26 -1.77
N ALA A 363 14.92 29.27 -2.32
CA ALA A 363 14.10 29.12 -3.53
C ALA A 363 14.91 28.58 -4.74
N MET A 364 16.21 28.82 -4.76
CA MET A 364 17.17 28.26 -5.72
C MET A 364 18.37 27.68 -4.96
N PRO A 365 18.72 26.39 -5.11
CA PRO A 365 20.02 25.90 -4.66
C PRO A 365 21.12 26.54 -5.53
N ALA A 366 22.27 26.86 -4.93
CA ALA A 366 23.42 27.41 -5.65
C ALA A 366 24.08 26.43 -6.64
N THR A 367 23.57 25.21 -6.77
CA THR A 367 23.97 24.22 -7.79
C THR A 367 22.77 23.38 -8.18
N SER A 368 22.20 23.64 -9.36
CA SER A 368 21.23 22.75 -10.04
C SER A 368 21.95 21.69 -10.89
N GLU A 369 23.28 21.65 -10.84
CA GLU A 369 24.08 20.71 -11.61
C GLU A 369 24.28 19.44 -10.78
N SER A 370 23.84 18.31 -11.33
CA SER A 370 24.37 17.01 -10.94
C SER A 370 25.89 17.13 -10.96
N LEU A 371 26.57 17.02 -9.80
CA LEU A 371 28.05 17.12 -9.76
C LEU A 371 28.72 15.95 -10.51
N LEU A 372 27.93 14.99 -10.99
CA LEU A 372 28.33 13.99 -11.98
C LEU A 372 27.72 14.36 -13.35
N PRO A 373 28.54 14.58 -14.39
CA PRO A 373 28.04 14.80 -15.74
C PRO A 373 27.39 13.50 -16.24
N GLN A 374 26.06 13.50 -16.37
CA GLN A 374 25.39 12.56 -17.26
C GLN A 374 25.62 13.06 -18.68
N VAL A 375 26.30 12.26 -19.51
CA VAL A 375 26.35 12.51 -20.95
C VAL A 375 24.90 12.45 -21.47
N ALA A 376 24.52 13.30 -22.42
CA ALA A 376 23.16 13.34 -22.95
C ALA A 376 22.67 11.96 -23.47
N SER A 377 23.59 11.10 -23.92
CA SER A 377 23.32 9.72 -24.36
C SER A 377 22.88 8.77 -23.23
N ASP A 378 23.15 9.10 -21.96
CA ASP A 378 22.90 8.24 -20.79
C ASP A 378 21.86 8.81 -19.82
N ARG A 379 21.08 9.81 -20.25
CA ARG A 379 20.13 10.55 -19.38
C ARG A 379 19.18 9.63 -18.60
N TRP A 380 18.70 8.56 -19.24
CA TRP A 380 17.77 7.61 -18.64
C TRP A 380 18.41 6.27 -18.27
N SER A 381 19.71 6.08 -18.51
CA SER A 381 20.39 4.85 -18.16
C SER A 381 20.41 4.67 -16.64
N LYS A 382 20.28 3.42 -16.17
CA LYS A 382 20.39 3.13 -14.74
C LYS A 382 21.80 3.49 -14.27
N SER A 383 21.89 4.25 -13.18
CA SER A 383 23.19 4.60 -12.59
C SER A 383 23.98 3.33 -12.24
N TYR A 384 25.28 3.33 -12.56
CA TYR A 384 26.22 2.26 -12.21
C TYR A 384 26.58 2.23 -10.72
N HIS A 385 26.23 3.29 -9.99
CA HIS A 385 26.53 3.46 -8.58
C HIS A 385 25.26 3.79 -7.79
N GLY A 386 25.29 3.59 -6.47
CA GLY A 386 24.15 3.87 -5.60
C GLY A 386 23.84 5.37 -5.58
N THR A 387 22.70 5.77 -6.13
CA THR A 387 22.23 7.16 -6.17
C THR A 387 20.71 7.20 -6.31
N PHE A 388 20.09 8.30 -5.92
CA PHE A 388 18.66 8.50 -6.16
C PHE A 388 18.35 8.68 -7.65
N GLN A 389 17.61 7.71 -8.17
CA GLN A 389 17.06 7.70 -9.52
C GLN A 389 15.72 6.97 -9.46
N ASP A 390 14.63 7.66 -9.80
CA ASP A 390 13.28 7.10 -9.77
C ASP A 390 12.75 6.73 -11.15
N ILE A 391 13.42 7.12 -12.24
CA ILE A 391 13.13 6.70 -13.62
C ILE A 391 14.42 6.23 -14.29
N TRP A 392 14.38 5.04 -14.91
CA TRP A 392 15.46 4.57 -15.78
C TRP A 392 14.93 3.66 -16.88
N VAL A 393 15.72 3.53 -17.94
CA VAL A 393 15.43 2.66 -19.09
C VAL A 393 16.59 1.69 -19.26
N ASP A 394 16.25 0.43 -19.48
CA ASP A 394 17.19 -0.59 -19.90
C ASP A 394 16.81 -1.12 -21.29
N PHE A 395 17.80 -1.32 -22.15
CA PHE A 395 17.59 -1.77 -23.52
C PHE A 395 18.21 -3.16 -23.72
N VAL A 396 17.42 -4.08 -24.25
CA VAL A 396 17.88 -5.42 -24.66
C VAL A 396 17.72 -5.55 -26.17
N SER A 397 18.68 -6.20 -26.84
CA SER A 397 18.71 -6.38 -28.29
C SER A 397 19.18 -7.78 -28.66
N ASP A 398 18.57 -8.40 -29.69
CA ASP A 398 19.09 -9.60 -30.35
C ASP A 398 19.86 -9.29 -31.66
N GLY A 399 20.06 -7.99 -31.95
CA GLY A 399 20.66 -7.50 -33.19
C GLY A 399 19.66 -7.26 -34.32
N GLN A 400 18.44 -7.81 -34.24
CA GLN A 400 17.35 -7.56 -35.19
C GLN A 400 16.25 -6.68 -34.61
N LYS A 401 15.97 -6.81 -33.31
CA LYS A 401 14.96 -6.07 -32.59
C LYS A 401 15.48 -5.62 -31.23
N ARG A 402 14.90 -4.53 -30.71
CA ARG A 402 15.15 -4.03 -29.36
C ARG A 402 13.89 -4.02 -28.51
N ILE A 403 14.07 -4.13 -27.20
CA ILE A 403 13.04 -3.90 -26.18
C ILE A 403 13.54 -2.82 -25.24
N ALA A 404 12.68 -1.86 -24.91
CA ALA A 404 12.94 -0.83 -23.90
C ALA A 404 12.15 -1.11 -22.62
N TYR A 405 12.85 -1.37 -21.53
CA TYR A 405 12.28 -1.57 -20.20
C TYR A 405 12.33 -0.27 -19.42
N LEU A 406 11.21 0.44 -19.30
CA LEU A 406 11.08 1.67 -18.53
C LEU A 406 10.63 1.35 -17.10
N TYR A 407 11.51 1.63 -16.16
CA TYR A 407 11.28 1.53 -14.73
C TYR A 407 10.94 2.90 -14.14
N PHE A 408 9.99 2.90 -13.21
CA PHE A 408 9.54 4.12 -12.53
C PHE A 408 9.21 3.82 -11.06
N ASP A 409 10.22 3.92 -10.19
CA ASP A 409 10.11 3.62 -8.76
C ASP A 409 9.59 4.82 -7.95
N PHE A 410 8.38 5.27 -8.30
CA PHE A 410 7.75 6.36 -7.58
C PHE A 410 7.31 5.91 -6.19
N TYR A 411 7.61 6.75 -5.19
CA TYR A 411 7.39 6.41 -3.79
C TYR A 411 5.90 6.08 -3.49
N ASN A 412 5.65 4.87 -2.95
CA ASN A 412 4.31 4.27 -2.80
C ASN A 412 3.49 4.14 -4.10
N GLY A 413 4.14 4.11 -5.26
CA GLY A 413 3.47 4.03 -6.58
C GLY A 413 2.61 5.25 -6.92
N ALA A 414 2.70 6.33 -6.14
CA ALA A 414 1.93 7.55 -6.37
C ALA A 414 2.65 8.42 -7.41
N MET A 415 1.94 8.87 -8.45
CA MET A 415 2.54 9.56 -9.60
C MET A 415 2.21 11.06 -9.54
N SER A 416 3.16 11.91 -9.18
CA SER A 416 2.95 13.36 -9.18
C SER A 416 2.88 13.93 -10.60
N THR A 417 2.38 15.16 -10.75
CA THR A 417 2.36 15.85 -12.03
C THR A 417 3.75 15.89 -12.69
N ASP A 418 4.79 16.24 -11.92
CA ASP A 418 6.15 16.36 -12.45
C ASP A 418 6.79 15.00 -12.74
N GLN A 419 6.48 13.97 -11.96
CA GLN A 419 6.90 12.59 -12.25
C GLN A 419 6.29 12.09 -13.57
N CYS A 420 5.00 12.34 -13.79
CA CYS A 420 4.33 11.98 -15.04
C CYS A 420 4.94 12.73 -16.23
N ARG A 421 5.22 14.04 -16.11
CA ARG A 421 5.86 14.83 -17.17
C ARG A 421 7.28 14.33 -17.50
N ARG A 422 8.09 13.99 -16.49
CA ARG A 422 9.41 13.37 -16.72
C ARG A 422 9.29 12.00 -17.39
N MET A 423 8.28 11.22 -17.03
CA MET A 423 8.00 9.95 -17.68
C MET A 423 7.59 10.14 -19.16
N VAL A 424 6.77 11.15 -19.47
CA VAL A 424 6.44 11.52 -20.86
C VAL A 424 7.71 11.90 -21.63
N GLN A 425 8.58 12.74 -21.06
CA GLN A 425 9.86 13.08 -21.69
C GLN A 425 10.72 11.84 -21.95
N CYS A 426 10.79 10.91 -21.00
CA CYS A 426 11.52 9.65 -21.17
C CYS A 426 10.94 8.81 -22.33
N LEU A 427 9.61 8.70 -22.41
CA LEU A 427 8.93 8.00 -23.51
C LEU A 427 9.14 8.68 -24.86
N GLU A 428 9.18 10.01 -24.90
CA GLU A 428 9.51 10.78 -26.12
C GLU A 428 10.95 10.57 -26.56
N ASP A 429 11.90 10.54 -25.61
CA ASP A 429 13.30 10.25 -25.90
C ASP A 429 13.47 8.81 -26.43
N ILE A 430 12.75 7.81 -25.88
CA ILE A 430 12.72 6.44 -26.42
C ILE A 430 12.18 6.42 -27.86
N MET A 431 11.11 7.16 -28.14
CA MET A 431 10.53 7.26 -29.48
C MET A 431 11.48 7.92 -30.48
N MET A 432 12.21 8.96 -30.06
CA MET A 432 13.21 9.63 -30.88
C MET A 432 14.35 8.68 -31.23
N MET A 433 14.88 7.91 -30.27
CA MET A 433 15.90 6.88 -30.50
C MET A 433 15.43 5.78 -31.47
N HIS A 434 14.14 5.46 -31.50
CA HIS A 434 13.57 4.54 -32.47
C HIS A 434 13.55 5.12 -33.89
N SER A 435 13.19 6.40 -34.01
CA SER A 435 13.12 7.11 -35.30
C SER A 435 14.50 7.25 -35.93
N GLU A 436 15.50 7.70 -35.15
CA GLU A 436 16.89 7.84 -35.60
C GLU A 436 17.50 6.51 -36.05
N ALA A 437 17.20 5.42 -35.34
CA ALA A 437 17.66 4.08 -35.72
C ALA A 437 17.03 3.57 -37.03
N SER A 438 15.81 4.03 -37.34
CA SER A 438 15.13 3.67 -38.58
C SER A 438 15.67 4.44 -39.80
N ASP A 439 16.21 5.64 -39.58
CA ASP A 439 16.79 6.50 -40.62
C ASP A 439 18.27 6.21 -40.92
N ALA A 440 19.02 5.65 -39.97
CA ALA A 440 20.46 5.42 -40.08
C ALA A 440 20.81 4.04 -40.71
N ASP A 441 20.87 3.96 -42.05
CA ASP A 441 21.49 2.92 -42.91
C ASP A 441 21.42 1.44 -42.42
N GLY A 442 20.40 1.09 -41.62
CA GLY A 442 20.18 -0.24 -41.04
C GLY A 442 21.14 -0.67 -39.92
N THR A 443 21.90 0.23 -39.27
CA THR A 443 22.89 -0.17 -38.25
C THR A 443 22.33 -0.38 -36.84
N SER A 444 21.12 0.11 -36.54
CA SER A 444 20.46 -0.07 -35.24
C SER A 444 19.12 -0.77 -35.38
N ALA A 445 18.92 -1.84 -34.60
CA ALA A 445 17.69 -2.62 -34.63
C ALA A 445 16.44 -1.79 -34.27
N PRO A 446 15.29 -1.92 -34.95
CA PRO A 446 14.06 -1.25 -34.58
C PRO A 446 13.54 -1.69 -33.21
N LEU A 447 12.73 -0.83 -32.57
CA LEU A 447 12.10 -1.13 -31.29
C LEU A 447 10.88 -2.01 -31.53
N ALA A 448 10.83 -3.18 -30.92
CA ALA A 448 9.70 -4.10 -31.00
C ALA A 448 8.68 -3.86 -29.88
N ALA A 449 9.16 -3.49 -28.69
CA ALA A 449 8.30 -3.25 -27.55
C ALA A 449 8.85 -2.20 -26.57
N VAL A 450 7.93 -1.50 -25.90
CA VAL A 450 8.18 -0.71 -24.68
C VAL A 450 7.44 -1.34 -23.52
N VAL A 451 8.17 -1.60 -22.44
CA VAL A 451 7.68 -2.31 -21.26
C VAL A 451 7.70 -1.36 -20.07
N LEU A 452 6.53 -1.11 -19.48
CA LEU A 452 6.38 -0.41 -18.21
C LEU A 452 6.60 -1.39 -17.06
N MET A 453 7.66 -1.18 -16.28
CA MET A 453 8.10 -2.09 -15.21
C MET A 453 7.66 -1.67 -13.80
N GLY A 454 7.19 -0.42 -13.63
CA GLY A 454 6.86 0.16 -12.33
C GLY A 454 8.04 0.20 -11.36
N GLY A 455 7.73 0.32 -10.07
CA GLY A 455 8.67 0.19 -8.96
C GLY A 455 8.65 -1.21 -8.34
N ASP A 456 9.56 -1.46 -7.41
CA ASP A 456 9.70 -2.79 -6.78
C ASP A 456 8.55 -3.11 -5.81
N GLY A 457 7.92 -2.09 -5.22
CA GLY A 457 6.79 -2.25 -4.30
C GLY A 457 5.41 -2.13 -4.96
N TYR A 458 5.31 -1.38 -6.06
CA TYR A 458 4.07 -1.04 -6.74
C TYR A 458 4.33 -0.85 -8.23
N PHE A 459 3.38 -1.28 -9.05
CA PHE A 459 3.34 -0.81 -10.43
C PHE A 459 2.95 0.68 -10.46
N SER A 460 1.73 1.00 -10.01
CA SER A 460 1.25 2.37 -9.83
C SER A 460 -0.05 2.39 -9.02
N ASN A 461 -0.26 3.44 -8.24
CA ASN A 461 -1.51 3.73 -7.52
C ASN A 461 -2.23 4.96 -8.11
N GLY A 462 -1.79 5.46 -9.27
CA GLY A 462 -2.36 6.65 -9.92
C GLY A 462 -1.90 7.97 -9.28
N VAL A 463 -2.80 8.96 -9.24
CA VAL A 463 -2.51 10.34 -8.81
C VAL A 463 -1.85 10.46 -7.43
N HIS A 464 -0.97 11.45 -7.27
CA HIS A 464 -0.22 11.63 -6.03
C HIS A 464 -0.97 12.46 -4.99
N LEU A 465 -1.91 11.80 -4.28
CA LEU A 465 -2.82 12.45 -3.33
C LEU A 465 -2.13 13.29 -2.25
N ASN A 466 -0.92 12.93 -1.80
CA ASN A 466 -0.20 13.77 -0.81
C ASN A 466 0.31 15.09 -1.40
N VAL A 467 0.70 15.11 -2.68
CA VAL A 467 1.18 16.32 -3.36
C VAL A 467 -0.01 17.21 -3.65
N ILE A 468 -1.09 16.62 -4.17
CA ILE A 468 -2.38 17.28 -4.35
C ILE A 468 -2.88 17.93 -3.05
N GLU A 469 -2.92 17.19 -1.95
CA GLU A 469 -3.40 17.69 -0.66
C GLU A 469 -2.48 18.74 -0.03
N ALA A 470 -1.21 18.79 -0.42
CA ALA A 470 -0.26 19.81 0.03
C ALA A 470 -0.24 21.07 -0.84
N ALA A 471 -0.81 21.00 -2.05
CA ALA A 471 -0.86 22.11 -2.99
C ALA A 471 -1.75 23.25 -2.47
N ALA A 472 -1.47 24.47 -2.93
CA ALA A 472 -2.28 25.65 -2.58
C ALA A 472 -3.73 25.53 -3.09
N ASP A 473 -3.91 24.93 -4.27
CA ASP A 473 -5.21 24.54 -4.82
C ASP A 473 -5.19 23.05 -5.16
N PRO A 474 -5.71 22.19 -4.26
CA PRO A 474 -5.77 20.76 -4.50
C PRO A 474 -6.67 20.35 -5.68
N ALA A 475 -7.69 21.14 -6.04
CA ALA A 475 -8.54 20.80 -7.17
C ALA A 475 -7.76 21.02 -8.48
N LEU A 476 -7.07 22.16 -8.59
CA LEU A 476 -6.20 22.47 -9.72
C LEU A 476 -5.03 21.49 -9.85
N GLU A 477 -4.36 21.14 -8.75
CA GLU A 477 -3.29 20.13 -8.80
C GLU A 477 -3.81 18.75 -9.19
N SER A 478 -5.03 18.38 -8.76
CA SER A 478 -5.66 17.12 -9.22
C SER A 478 -5.86 17.12 -10.74
N TRP A 479 -6.25 18.27 -11.31
CA TRP A 479 -6.44 18.44 -12.74
C TRP A 479 -5.14 18.36 -13.55
N TYR A 480 -4.08 19.00 -13.07
CA TYR A 480 -2.76 18.88 -13.70
C TYR A 480 -2.24 17.44 -13.62
N ASN A 481 -2.40 16.80 -12.47
CA ASN A 481 -1.89 15.45 -12.28
C ASN A 481 -2.63 14.44 -13.17
N ILE A 482 -3.97 14.49 -13.26
CA ILE A 482 -4.72 13.55 -14.08
C ILE A 482 -4.46 13.74 -15.58
N ASN A 483 -4.27 14.98 -16.03
CA ASN A 483 -3.88 15.25 -17.42
C ASN A 483 -2.48 14.70 -17.72
N ALA A 484 -1.53 14.89 -16.81
CA ALA A 484 -0.18 14.36 -16.99
C ALA A 484 -0.15 12.82 -17.02
N ILE A 485 -0.99 12.13 -16.23
CA ILE A 485 -1.15 10.67 -16.34
C ILE A 485 -1.79 10.30 -17.69
N ASN A 486 -2.84 11.01 -18.12
CA ASN A 486 -3.45 10.78 -19.44
C ASN A 486 -2.47 10.94 -20.60
N ASP A 487 -1.50 11.84 -20.47
CA ASP A 487 -0.44 12.01 -21.48
C ASP A 487 0.48 10.78 -21.52
N VAL A 488 0.85 10.20 -20.38
CA VAL A 488 1.56 8.91 -20.32
C VAL A 488 0.72 7.80 -20.97
N VAL A 489 -0.56 7.70 -20.62
CA VAL A 489 -1.44 6.66 -21.17
C VAL A 489 -1.59 6.81 -22.68
N GLN A 490 -1.68 8.03 -23.19
CA GLN A 490 -1.74 8.29 -24.62
C GLN A 490 -0.48 7.80 -25.36
N LYS A 491 0.71 7.96 -24.76
CA LYS A 491 1.94 7.37 -25.32
C LYS A 491 1.79 5.86 -25.51
N MET A 492 1.28 5.16 -24.49
CA MET A 492 1.17 3.70 -24.50
C MET A 492 0.04 3.19 -25.40
N LEU A 493 -1.08 3.89 -25.43
CA LEU A 493 -2.30 3.46 -26.11
C LEU A 493 -2.29 3.81 -27.60
N GLN A 494 -1.66 4.94 -27.97
CA GLN A 494 -1.73 5.53 -29.30
C GLN A 494 -0.34 5.72 -29.94
N ASP A 495 0.58 6.47 -29.31
CA ASP A 495 1.80 6.92 -29.99
C ASP A 495 2.73 5.75 -30.36
N PHE A 496 3.07 4.88 -29.40
CA PHE A 496 3.87 3.67 -29.67
C PHE A 496 3.21 2.70 -30.65
N PRO A 497 1.93 2.31 -30.46
CA PRO A 497 1.24 1.46 -31.41
C PRO A 497 1.15 2.04 -32.84
N SER A 498 1.08 3.36 -32.99
CA SER A 498 1.06 4.01 -34.32
C SER A 498 2.35 3.82 -35.11
N GLN A 499 3.47 3.52 -34.43
CA GLN A 499 4.76 3.21 -35.02
C GLN A 499 5.02 1.70 -35.11
N GLY A 500 4.01 0.86 -34.84
CA GLY A 500 4.15 -0.60 -34.81
C GLY A 500 4.91 -1.14 -33.59
N ILE A 501 5.10 -0.32 -32.55
CA ILE A 501 5.77 -0.71 -31.31
C ILE A 501 4.74 -1.23 -30.32
N THR A 502 4.93 -2.45 -29.83
CA THR A 502 4.01 -3.05 -28.85
C THR A 502 4.23 -2.46 -27.46
N THR A 503 3.14 -2.18 -26.74
CA THR A 503 3.23 -1.69 -25.36
C THR A 503 2.87 -2.77 -24.35
N VAL A 504 3.70 -2.92 -23.32
CA VAL A 504 3.54 -3.96 -22.29
C VAL A 504 3.54 -3.33 -20.91
N ALA A 505 2.61 -3.74 -20.04
CA ALA A 505 2.67 -3.46 -18.61
C ALA A 505 3.10 -4.73 -17.86
N ALA A 506 4.24 -4.68 -17.19
CA ALA A 506 4.79 -5.77 -16.37
C ALA A 506 4.59 -5.46 -14.88
N LEU A 507 3.51 -5.98 -14.31
CA LEU A 507 3.11 -5.71 -12.93
C LEU A 507 3.89 -6.63 -11.99
N ARG A 508 4.97 -6.10 -11.42
CA ARG A 508 5.77 -6.76 -10.37
C ARG A 508 5.26 -6.45 -8.96
N GLY A 509 4.57 -5.31 -8.81
CA GLY A 509 3.95 -4.86 -7.56
C GLY A 509 2.47 -4.55 -7.72
N ASN A 510 1.80 -4.27 -6.61
CA ASN A 510 0.37 -3.96 -6.60
C ASN A 510 0.04 -2.74 -7.48
N ALA A 511 -1.19 -2.70 -7.99
CA ALA A 511 -1.72 -1.57 -8.75
C ALA A 511 -3.09 -1.15 -8.23
N ALA A 512 -3.37 0.16 -8.22
CA ALA A 512 -4.66 0.68 -7.80
C ALA A 512 -5.12 1.89 -8.63
N ALA A 513 -6.44 2.05 -8.75
CA ALA A 513 -7.11 3.15 -9.45
C ALA A 513 -6.47 3.41 -10.83
N GLY A 514 -5.97 4.62 -11.07
CA GLY A 514 -5.30 5.03 -12.30
C GLY A 514 -4.10 4.17 -12.69
N GLY A 515 -3.45 3.52 -11.72
CA GLY A 515 -2.37 2.58 -12.01
C GLY A 515 -2.85 1.28 -12.67
N VAL A 516 -4.05 0.80 -12.36
CA VAL A 516 -4.64 -0.34 -13.07
C VAL A 516 -5.08 0.09 -14.47
N ALA A 517 -5.72 1.25 -14.60
CA ALA A 517 -6.10 1.78 -15.91
C ALA A 517 -4.89 2.00 -16.84
N LEU A 518 -3.81 2.61 -16.33
CA LEU A 518 -2.54 2.75 -17.02
C LEU A 518 -2.02 1.40 -17.54
N ALA A 519 -2.00 0.37 -16.70
CA ALA A 519 -1.58 -0.97 -17.12
C ALA A 519 -2.47 -1.50 -18.26
N THR A 520 -3.78 -1.46 -18.08
CA THR A 520 -4.74 -2.02 -19.06
C THR A 520 -4.80 -1.26 -20.37
N ALA A 521 -4.27 -0.05 -20.45
CA ALA A 521 -4.18 0.70 -21.70
C ALA A 521 -3.07 0.16 -22.63
N CYS A 522 -2.11 -0.61 -22.11
CA CYS A 522 -1.09 -1.27 -22.92
C CYS A 522 -1.70 -2.36 -23.83
N ASP A 523 -0.96 -2.79 -24.86
CA ASP A 523 -1.35 -3.93 -25.71
C ASP A 523 -1.35 -5.25 -24.93
N LEU A 524 -0.44 -5.41 -23.97
CA LEU A 524 -0.28 -6.61 -23.15
C LEU A 524 -0.09 -6.25 -21.67
N VAL A 525 -0.75 -6.98 -20.78
CA VAL A 525 -0.59 -6.90 -19.32
C VAL A 525 -0.11 -8.24 -18.78
N VAL A 526 1.08 -8.26 -18.21
CA VAL A 526 1.69 -9.43 -17.56
C VAL A 526 1.83 -9.13 -16.07
N ALA A 527 1.37 -10.02 -15.21
CA ALA A 527 1.38 -9.81 -13.76
C ALA A 527 2.08 -10.94 -12.99
N GLY A 528 2.74 -10.58 -11.89
CA GLY A 528 3.16 -11.56 -10.90
C GLY A 528 1.94 -12.19 -10.20
N PRO A 529 2.00 -13.46 -9.76
CA PRO A 529 0.86 -14.18 -9.16
C PRO A 529 0.38 -13.54 -7.85
N ASP A 530 1.29 -12.80 -7.24
CA ASP A 530 1.19 -12.15 -5.95
C ASP A 530 0.60 -10.73 -6.03
N VAL A 531 0.39 -10.20 -7.24
CA VAL A 531 -0.12 -8.84 -7.43
C VAL A 531 -1.59 -8.75 -6.98
N VAL A 532 -1.89 -7.68 -6.26
CA VAL A 532 -3.26 -7.25 -5.96
C VAL A 532 -3.60 -6.03 -6.79
N LEU A 533 -4.74 -6.07 -7.48
CA LEU A 533 -5.29 -4.98 -8.27
C LEU A 533 -6.52 -4.39 -7.58
N ASN A 534 -6.60 -3.06 -7.52
CA ASN A 534 -7.78 -2.33 -7.07
C ASN A 534 -8.25 -1.41 -8.21
N PRO A 535 -9.03 -1.90 -9.19
CA PRO A 535 -9.36 -1.14 -10.42
C PRO A 535 -10.31 0.05 -10.22
N ALA A 536 -10.94 0.15 -9.05
CA ALA A 536 -11.97 1.16 -8.79
C ALA A 536 -11.41 2.50 -8.27
N TYR A 537 -12.05 3.58 -8.69
CA TYR A 537 -11.80 4.96 -8.23
C TYR A 537 -12.86 5.45 -7.23
N ARG A 538 -14.04 4.84 -7.32
CA ARG A 538 -15.28 5.32 -6.72
C ARG A 538 -15.24 5.45 -5.20
N ALA A 539 -14.52 4.55 -4.52
CA ALA A 539 -14.33 4.60 -3.07
C ALA A 539 -13.52 5.83 -2.61
N LEU A 540 -12.72 6.44 -3.48
CA LEU A 540 -12.02 7.71 -3.23
C LEU A 540 -12.85 8.93 -3.71
N GLY A 541 -14.04 8.70 -4.25
CA GLY A 541 -14.90 9.75 -4.78
C GLY A 541 -14.53 10.25 -6.17
N LEU A 542 -13.76 9.47 -6.92
CA LEU A 542 -13.38 9.81 -8.29
C LEU A 542 -14.12 8.94 -9.29
N HIS A 543 -14.41 9.52 -10.46
CA HIS A 543 -14.83 8.78 -11.64
C HIS A 543 -13.68 7.97 -12.26
N GLY A 544 -12.46 8.53 -12.22
CA GLY A 544 -11.29 8.02 -12.92
C GLY A 544 -11.12 8.62 -14.32
N SER A 545 -9.87 8.72 -14.76
CA SER A 545 -9.52 9.02 -16.15
C SER A 545 -8.61 7.89 -16.65
N GLU A 546 -7.58 8.12 -17.45
CA GLU A 546 -6.70 7.06 -17.95
C GLU A 546 -7.33 6.10 -18.99
N TYR A 547 -8.35 6.58 -19.72
CA TYR A 547 -9.01 5.84 -20.82
C TYR A 547 -9.62 4.51 -20.38
N HIS A 548 -9.96 4.36 -19.09
CA HIS A 548 -10.60 3.15 -18.56
C HIS A 548 -11.94 2.88 -19.24
N SER A 549 -12.63 3.93 -19.72
CA SER A 549 -13.88 3.81 -20.48
C SER A 549 -13.71 3.14 -21.85
N VAL A 550 -12.46 3.01 -22.33
CA VAL A 550 -12.10 2.29 -23.55
C VAL A 550 -11.45 0.96 -23.22
N SER A 551 -10.40 0.98 -22.38
CA SER A 551 -9.58 -0.21 -22.10
C SER A 551 -10.35 -1.29 -21.32
N TYR A 552 -11.16 -0.93 -20.32
CA TYR A 552 -11.88 -1.93 -19.53
C TYR A 552 -12.95 -2.63 -20.38
N PRO A 553 -13.86 -1.92 -21.10
CA PRO A 553 -14.83 -2.60 -21.95
C PRO A 553 -14.20 -3.41 -23.07
N GLY A 554 -13.11 -2.93 -23.68
CA GLY A 554 -12.42 -3.68 -24.73
C GLY A 554 -11.79 -4.98 -24.22
N ARG A 555 -11.35 -5.00 -22.95
CA ARG A 555 -10.73 -6.17 -22.31
C ARG A 555 -11.72 -7.17 -21.72
N CYS A 556 -12.66 -6.69 -20.91
CA CYS A 556 -13.54 -7.54 -20.10
C CYS A 556 -15.04 -7.34 -20.40
N GLY A 557 -15.36 -6.64 -21.48
CA GLY A 557 -16.74 -6.28 -21.85
C GLY A 557 -17.36 -5.26 -20.88
N ALA A 558 -18.54 -4.75 -21.23
CA ALA A 558 -19.24 -3.75 -20.43
C ALA A 558 -19.58 -4.24 -19.01
N TYR A 559 -19.98 -5.52 -18.87
CA TYR A 559 -20.30 -6.10 -17.57
C TYR A 559 -19.05 -6.26 -16.67
N GLY A 560 -17.94 -6.75 -17.24
CA GLY A 560 -16.67 -6.86 -16.51
C GLY A 560 -16.15 -5.49 -16.08
N ALA A 561 -16.20 -4.50 -16.98
CA ALA A 561 -15.78 -3.13 -16.70
C ALA A 561 -16.62 -2.50 -15.58
N HIS A 562 -17.94 -2.64 -15.66
CA HIS A 562 -18.85 -2.19 -14.61
C HIS A 562 -18.55 -2.88 -13.27
N THR A 563 -18.34 -4.20 -13.28
CA THR A 563 -18.02 -4.96 -12.06
C THR A 563 -16.70 -4.49 -11.44
N ALA A 564 -15.65 -4.30 -12.25
CA ALA A 564 -14.36 -3.80 -11.80
C ALA A 564 -14.46 -2.41 -11.16
N LEU A 565 -15.22 -1.50 -11.75
CA LEU A 565 -15.37 -0.13 -11.26
C LEU A 565 -16.32 0.01 -10.06
N ARG A 566 -17.32 -0.88 -9.94
CA ARG A 566 -18.40 -0.77 -8.93
C ARG A 566 -18.23 -1.69 -7.72
N SER A 567 -17.51 -2.81 -7.82
CA SER A 567 -17.32 -3.71 -6.68
C SER A 567 -16.52 -3.06 -5.55
N MET A 568 -15.51 -2.24 -5.91
CA MET A 568 -14.60 -1.57 -4.97
C MET A 568 -13.93 -2.54 -3.98
N THR A 569 -13.73 -3.79 -4.42
CA THR A 569 -13.02 -4.86 -3.72
C THR A 569 -11.71 -5.19 -4.46
N PRO A 570 -10.69 -5.68 -3.75
CA PRO A 570 -9.44 -6.10 -4.40
C PRO A 570 -9.70 -7.28 -5.35
N LEU A 571 -8.86 -7.38 -6.39
CA LEU A 571 -8.77 -8.52 -7.30
C LEU A 571 -7.38 -9.14 -7.21
N SER A 572 -7.29 -10.47 -7.22
CA SER A 572 -6.01 -11.14 -7.42
C SER A 572 -5.59 -11.04 -8.90
N ALA A 573 -4.30 -11.19 -9.18
CA ALA A 573 -3.79 -11.27 -10.56
C ALA A 573 -4.52 -12.33 -11.40
N HIS A 574 -4.85 -13.48 -10.78
CA HIS A 574 -5.57 -14.57 -11.44
C HIS A 574 -7.02 -14.20 -11.74
N ASP A 575 -7.75 -13.61 -10.78
CA ASP A 575 -9.15 -13.23 -11.02
C ASP A 575 -9.23 -12.09 -12.05
N ALA A 576 -8.24 -11.18 -12.06
CA ALA A 576 -8.13 -10.15 -13.09
C ALA A 576 -7.82 -10.73 -14.48
N ARG A 577 -7.05 -11.83 -14.55
CA ARG A 577 -6.84 -12.56 -15.79
C ARG A 577 -8.11 -13.25 -16.27
N ASP A 578 -8.80 -13.93 -15.38
CA ASP A 578 -10.05 -14.62 -15.71
C ASP A 578 -11.16 -13.63 -16.12
N MET A 579 -11.11 -12.40 -15.60
CA MET A 579 -11.95 -11.28 -16.03
C MET A 579 -11.55 -10.70 -17.39
N GLY A 580 -10.28 -10.81 -17.79
CA GLY A 580 -9.71 -10.26 -19.03
C GLY A 580 -8.91 -8.97 -18.88
N LEU A 581 -8.77 -8.43 -17.67
CA LEU A 581 -7.96 -7.22 -17.40
C LEU A 581 -6.45 -7.50 -17.44
N VAL A 582 -6.04 -8.74 -17.19
CA VAL A 582 -4.64 -9.20 -17.25
C VAL A 582 -4.53 -10.30 -18.31
N ASP A 583 -3.52 -10.25 -19.16
CA ASP A 583 -3.37 -11.20 -20.26
C ASP A 583 -2.60 -12.46 -19.83
N HIS A 584 -1.61 -12.31 -18.95
CA HIS A 584 -0.82 -13.42 -18.42
C HIS A 584 -0.44 -13.21 -16.95
N VAL A 585 -0.42 -14.31 -16.20
CA VAL A 585 0.08 -14.35 -14.83
C VAL A 585 1.23 -15.35 -14.78
N LEU A 586 2.43 -14.90 -14.38
CA LEU A 586 3.58 -15.79 -14.31
C LEU A 586 3.34 -16.93 -13.33
N SER A 587 3.63 -18.14 -13.77
CA SER A 587 3.71 -19.35 -12.95
C SER A 587 4.94 -19.36 -12.05
N GLN A 588 4.96 -20.25 -11.06
CA GLN A 588 6.13 -20.47 -10.22
C GLN A 588 7.34 -20.98 -11.04
N GLN A 589 7.12 -21.85 -12.04
CA GLN A 589 8.21 -22.33 -12.91
C GLN A 589 8.83 -21.21 -13.77
N GLU A 590 8.01 -20.21 -14.13
CA GLU A 590 8.51 -19.03 -14.84
C GLU A 590 9.35 -18.11 -13.93
N GLN A 591 9.22 -18.23 -12.61
CA GLN A 591 9.97 -17.48 -11.58
C GLN A 591 11.19 -18.25 -11.04
N GLU A 592 11.09 -19.58 -10.92
CA GLU A 592 12.01 -20.43 -10.17
C GLU A 592 13.04 -21.12 -11.07
N GLN A 593 14.11 -20.40 -11.41
CA GLN A 593 15.44 -21.00 -11.60
C GLN A 593 16.45 -20.55 -10.53
N GLN A 594 16.01 -19.74 -9.56
CA GLN A 594 16.71 -19.37 -8.32
C GLN A 594 15.69 -18.99 -7.22
N GLU A 595 16.13 -18.98 -5.96
CA GLU A 595 15.34 -18.62 -4.76
C GLU A 595 14.42 -17.38 -4.96
N PRO A 596 13.18 -17.39 -4.41
CA PRO A 596 12.19 -16.34 -4.66
C PRO A 596 12.59 -14.99 -4.04
N SER A 597 13.25 -14.15 -4.85
CA SER A 597 13.59 -12.75 -4.58
C SER A 597 12.86 -11.81 -5.56
N THR A 598 12.87 -10.49 -5.29
CA THR A 598 12.39 -9.49 -6.28
C THR A 598 13.16 -9.61 -7.61
N ASP A 599 14.45 -9.98 -7.52
CA ASP A 599 15.31 -10.17 -8.68
C ASP A 599 14.88 -11.40 -9.52
N SER A 600 14.31 -12.44 -8.89
CA SER A 600 13.72 -13.61 -9.58
C SER A 600 12.45 -13.25 -10.35
N LEU A 601 11.57 -12.39 -9.80
CA LEU A 601 10.37 -11.95 -10.52
C LEU A 601 10.70 -11.03 -11.70
N ASP A 602 11.64 -10.10 -11.54
CA ASP A 602 12.11 -9.23 -12.63
C ASP A 602 12.70 -10.05 -13.78
N ALA A 603 13.59 -11.01 -13.45
CA ALA A 603 14.18 -11.91 -14.43
C ALA A 603 13.14 -12.79 -15.13
N GLY A 604 12.17 -13.34 -14.39
CA GLY A 604 11.06 -14.12 -14.97
C GLY A 604 10.20 -13.30 -15.93
N MET A 605 9.89 -12.04 -15.58
CA MET A 605 9.16 -11.10 -16.44
C MET A 605 9.93 -10.79 -17.72
N ARG A 606 11.20 -10.43 -17.60
CA ARG A 606 12.07 -10.12 -18.75
C ARG A 606 12.20 -11.32 -19.67
N ARG A 607 12.46 -12.51 -19.13
CA ARG A 607 12.53 -13.74 -19.93
C ARG A 607 11.24 -13.99 -20.70
N TYR A 608 10.09 -13.94 -20.02
CA TYR A 608 8.81 -14.12 -20.69
C TYR A 608 8.60 -13.12 -21.82
N ILE A 609 8.93 -11.84 -21.60
CA ILE A 609 8.76 -10.79 -22.61
C ILE A 609 9.77 -10.93 -23.76
N GLU A 610 11.04 -11.24 -23.47
CA GLU A 610 12.07 -11.47 -24.48
C GLU A 610 11.72 -12.66 -25.37
N ASP A 611 11.21 -13.75 -24.81
CA ASP A 611 10.73 -14.91 -25.57
C ASP A 611 9.57 -14.57 -26.52
N LEU A 612 8.81 -13.49 -26.26
CA LEU A 612 7.73 -13.02 -27.14
C LEU A 612 8.21 -12.20 -28.32
N PHE A 613 9.20 -11.32 -28.10
CA PHE A 613 9.54 -10.28 -29.06
C PHE A 613 10.89 -10.48 -29.75
N LEU A 614 11.83 -11.18 -29.10
CA LEU A 614 13.15 -11.48 -29.65
C LEU A 614 13.18 -12.87 -30.27
N SER A 615 14.15 -13.11 -31.14
CA SER A 615 14.30 -14.39 -31.83
C SER A 615 14.79 -15.48 -30.88
N SER A 616 14.09 -16.62 -30.82
CA SER A 616 14.60 -17.80 -30.12
C SER A 616 15.91 -18.27 -30.74
N ARG A 617 16.90 -18.66 -29.92
CA ARG A 617 18.18 -19.24 -30.36
C ARG A 617 18.01 -20.46 -31.28
N ASP A 618 16.84 -21.11 -31.26
CA ASP A 618 16.55 -22.32 -32.03
C ASP A 618 15.64 -22.08 -33.27
N GLY A 619 15.35 -20.84 -33.64
CA GLY A 619 14.63 -20.50 -34.89
C GLY A 619 13.14 -20.87 -34.93
N SER A 620 12.59 -21.49 -33.89
CA SER A 620 11.15 -21.74 -33.76
C SER A 620 10.47 -20.55 -33.08
N SER A 621 9.88 -19.65 -33.87
CA SER A 621 8.99 -18.61 -33.34
C SER A 621 7.72 -19.25 -32.77
N SER A 622 7.38 -18.99 -31.51
CA SER A 622 6.09 -19.37 -30.92
C SER A 622 4.96 -18.53 -31.51
N GLY A 623 4.54 -18.86 -32.74
CA GLY A 623 3.53 -18.12 -33.51
C GLY A 623 2.13 -18.04 -32.88
N ALA A 624 1.88 -18.76 -31.78
CA ALA A 624 0.60 -18.73 -31.08
C ALA A 624 0.37 -17.44 -30.25
N LEU A 625 1.41 -16.81 -29.68
CA LEU A 625 1.22 -15.63 -28.80
C LEU A 625 1.13 -14.29 -29.54
N SER A 626 1.67 -14.19 -30.76
CA SER A 626 1.54 -12.99 -31.60
C SER A 626 0.08 -12.63 -31.91
N THR A 627 -0.84 -13.59 -31.86
CA THR A 627 -2.28 -13.37 -32.14
C THR A 627 -3.05 -12.68 -31.02
N ARG A 628 -2.50 -12.62 -29.79
CA ARG A 628 -3.20 -12.05 -28.61
C ARG A 628 -2.79 -10.62 -28.26
N VAL A 629 -1.65 -10.16 -28.76
CA VAL A 629 -1.14 -8.80 -28.50
C VAL A 629 -2.14 -7.77 -28.99
N GLY A 630 -2.62 -6.89 -28.09
CA GLY A 630 -3.58 -5.84 -28.43
C GLY A 630 -4.95 -6.37 -28.90
N ALA A 631 -5.26 -7.66 -28.74
CA ALA A 631 -6.49 -8.26 -29.26
C ALA A 631 -7.75 -7.56 -28.73
N TRP A 632 -7.70 -7.06 -27.49
CA TRP A 632 -8.78 -6.31 -26.86
C TRP A 632 -9.18 -5.05 -27.64
N LYS A 633 -8.24 -4.44 -28.38
CA LYS A 633 -8.50 -3.23 -29.18
C LYS A 633 -9.44 -3.51 -30.35
N GLN A 634 -9.60 -4.76 -30.79
CA GLN A 634 -10.57 -5.12 -31.83
C GLN A 634 -12.02 -5.00 -31.34
N ASN A 635 -12.24 -4.98 -30.02
CA ASN A 635 -13.57 -4.91 -29.41
C ASN A 635 -14.08 -3.48 -29.22
N VAL A 636 -13.25 -2.46 -29.47
CA VAL A 636 -13.55 -1.04 -29.22
C VAL A 636 -12.91 -0.14 -30.28
N ASP A 637 -13.43 1.07 -30.44
CA ASP A 637 -12.81 2.06 -31.34
C ASP A 637 -11.63 2.74 -30.64
N THR A 638 -10.41 2.45 -31.10
CA THR A 638 -9.17 3.10 -30.63
C THR A 638 -8.62 4.11 -31.63
N SER A 639 -9.45 4.62 -32.54
CA SER A 639 -9.05 5.70 -33.46
C SER A 639 -8.68 6.97 -32.69
N PRO A 640 -7.83 7.86 -33.26
CA PRO A 640 -7.48 9.13 -32.61
C PRO A 640 -8.70 9.97 -32.20
N PHE A 641 -9.76 9.94 -32.99
CA PHE A 641 -11.01 10.63 -32.68
C PHE A 641 -11.71 10.02 -31.46
N ALA A 642 -11.88 8.69 -31.43
CA ALA A 642 -12.52 8.00 -30.32
C ALA A 642 -11.74 8.16 -29.01
N LEU A 643 -10.41 8.08 -29.06
CA LEU A 643 -9.55 8.32 -27.90
C LEU A 643 -9.68 9.77 -27.41
N ALA A 644 -9.67 10.76 -28.31
CA ALA A 644 -9.87 12.16 -27.92
C ALA A 644 -11.24 12.38 -27.27
N LEU A 645 -12.30 11.75 -27.79
CA LEU A 645 -13.64 11.81 -27.20
C LEU A 645 -13.69 11.14 -25.83
N ALA A 646 -13.05 9.97 -25.66
CA ALA A 646 -12.96 9.28 -24.38
C ALA A 646 -12.25 10.14 -23.33
N ARG A 647 -11.08 10.69 -23.68
CA ARG A 647 -10.33 11.63 -22.82
C ARG A 647 -11.20 12.82 -22.41
N ALA A 648 -11.87 13.46 -23.37
CA ALA A 648 -12.73 14.61 -23.09
C ALA A 648 -13.91 14.26 -22.17
N THR A 649 -14.51 13.08 -22.38
CA THR A 649 -15.66 12.60 -21.59
C THR A 649 -15.26 12.29 -20.15
N GLU A 650 -14.17 11.53 -19.97
CA GLU A 650 -13.64 11.20 -18.65
C GLU A 650 -13.18 12.46 -17.90
N LEU A 651 -12.46 13.36 -18.57
CA LEU A 651 -12.04 14.63 -17.96
C LEU A 651 -13.23 15.53 -17.62
N GLY A 652 -14.32 15.49 -18.40
CA GLY A 652 -15.58 16.14 -18.05
C GLY A 652 -16.15 15.63 -16.73
N GLN A 653 -16.13 14.31 -16.51
CA GLN A 653 -16.52 13.70 -15.23
C GLN A 653 -15.58 14.08 -14.09
N MET A 654 -14.26 14.03 -14.32
CA MET A 654 -13.26 14.41 -13.31
C MET A 654 -13.36 15.89 -12.92
N SER A 655 -13.66 16.78 -13.87
CA SER A 655 -13.91 18.20 -13.59
C SER A 655 -15.07 18.38 -12.60
N MET A 656 -16.14 17.61 -12.73
CA MET A 656 -17.25 17.64 -11.77
C MET A 656 -16.82 17.15 -10.38
N ASP A 657 -15.91 16.17 -10.30
CA ASP A 657 -15.33 15.69 -9.04
C ASP A 657 -14.40 16.70 -8.36
N PHE A 658 -13.92 17.70 -9.10
CA PHE A 658 -12.99 18.69 -8.58
C PHE A 658 -13.65 20.03 -8.26
N TRP A 659 -14.70 20.44 -8.97
CA TRP A 659 -15.24 21.80 -8.84
C TRP A 659 -16.76 21.92 -8.70
N SER A 660 -17.53 20.87 -8.99
CA SER A 660 -19.00 20.95 -8.84
C SER A 660 -19.44 20.69 -7.39
N ALA A 661 -20.74 20.73 -7.09
CA ALA A 661 -21.26 20.30 -5.79
C ALA A 661 -20.90 18.85 -5.46
N ARG A 662 -20.70 18.00 -6.49
CA ARG A 662 -20.25 16.61 -6.35
C ARG A 662 -18.82 16.50 -5.79
N SER A 663 -18.00 17.57 -5.83
CA SER A 663 -16.60 17.53 -5.41
C SER A 663 -16.39 17.20 -3.93
N GLU A 664 -17.42 17.40 -3.10
CA GLU A 664 -17.46 16.94 -1.70
C GLU A 664 -17.02 15.48 -1.59
N ARG A 665 -17.44 14.64 -2.56
CA ARG A 665 -17.21 13.21 -2.54
C ARG A 665 -15.72 12.85 -2.64
N TYR A 666 -14.92 13.67 -3.34
CA TYR A 666 -13.49 13.47 -3.53
C TYR A 666 -12.65 14.19 -2.48
N HIS A 667 -12.87 15.49 -2.26
CA HIS A 667 -11.96 16.30 -1.43
C HIS A 667 -11.93 15.85 0.03
N THR A 668 -13.08 15.50 0.58
CA THR A 668 -13.18 14.99 1.97
C THR A 668 -12.45 13.66 2.11
N ARG A 669 -12.69 12.72 1.20
CA ARG A 669 -12.05 11.40 1.19
C ARG A 669 -10.54 11.46 0.93
N ARG A 670 -10.09 12.35 0.04
CA ARG A 670 -8.66 12.61 -0.17
C ARG A 670 -8.01 13.10 1.11
N ALA A 671 -8.61 14.10 1.77
CA ALA A 671 -8.10 14.63 3.02
C ALA A 671 -8.01 13.50 4.06
N ASP A 672 -9.08 12.73 4.30
CA ASP A 672 -9.07 11.64 5.26
C ASP A 672 -8.01 10.57 4.95
N PHE A 673 -7.86 10.20 3.69
CA PHE A 673 -6.86 9.22 3.24
C PHE A 673 -5.41 9.69 3.48
N VAL A 674 -5.10 10.93 3.10
CA VAL A 674 -3.76 11.52 3.22
C VAL A 674 -3.41 11.78 4.68
N ARG A 675 -4.38 12.32 5.43
CA ARG A 675 -4.23 12.75 6.82
C ARG A 675 -4.33 11.59 7.82
N LYS A 676 -4.62 10.37 7.34
CA LYS A 676 -4.83 9.15 8.13
C LYS A 676 -5.91 9.36 9.19
N ALA A 677 -7.03 9.95 8.79
CA ALA A 677 -8.20 10.05 9.63
C ALA A 677 -8.67 8.63 10.00
N LYS A 678 -9.13 8.47 11.24
CA LYS A 678 -9.70 7.20 11.68
C LYS A 678 -11.06 7.01 11.00
N PRO A 679 -11.33 5.84 10.38
CA PRO A 679 -12.64 5.57 9.82
C PRO A 679 -13.69 5.54 10.94
N ALA A 680 -14.90 6.00 10.64
CA ALA A 680 -16.02 5.99 11.58
C ALA A 680 -16.70 4.63 11.69
N CYS A 681 -16.65 3.83 10.63
CA CYS A 681 -17.21 2.48 10.56
C CYS A 681 -16.45 1.64 9.52
N THR A 682 -16.68 0.33 9.55
CA THR A 682 -16.28 -0.58 8.46
C THR A 682 -17.25 -0.40 7.29
N PRO A 683 -16.77 -0.18 6.05
CA PRO A 683 -17.67 -0.15 4.89
C PRO A 683 -18.43 -1.48 4.71
N LEU A 684 -19.71 -1.41 4.35
CA LEU A 684 -20.61 -2.56 4.26
C LEU A 684 -20.15 -3.58 3.21
N ARG A 685 -19.47 -3.14 2.15
CA ARG A 685 -18.87 -4.05 1.16
C ARG A 685 -17.84 -5.01 1.77
N PHE A 686 -17.25 -4.68 2.92
CA PHE A 686 -16.34 -5.55 3.66
C PHE A 686 -17.01 -6.18 4.90
N ALA A 687 -17.84 -5.40 5.61
CA ALA A 687 -18.63 -5.84 6.74
C ALA A 687 -19.96 -6.50 6.30
N THR A 688 -19.86 -7.59 5.54
CA THR A 688 -21.02 -8.32 5.01
C THR A 688 -22.02 -8.78 6.09
N HIS A 689 -21.55 -8.96 7.32
CA HIS A 689 -22.38 -9.30 8.49
C HIS A 689 -23.26 -8.15 9.01
N ARG A 690 -22.95 -6.90 8.62
CA ARG A 690 -23.76 -5.70 8.90
C ARG A 690 -24.63 -5.31 7.71
N ARG A 691 -24.57 -6.06 6.61
CA ARG A 691 -25.24 -5.73 5.36
C ARG A 691 -26.58 -6.45 5.24
N GLU A 692 -27.67 -5.69 5.27
CA GLU A 692 -29.02 -6.18 4.97
C GLU A 692 -29.39 -5.94 3.50
N GLN A 693 -30.44 -6.61 3.03
CA GLN A 693 -30.92 -6.45 1.65
C GLN A 693 -31.36 -5.00 1.39
N GLY A 694 -30.76 -4.36 0.37
CA GLY A 694 -31.01 -2.96 0.03
C GLY A 694 -30.13 -1.95 0.79
N MET A 695 -29.32 -2.40 1.76
CA MET A 695 -28.31 -1.54 2.39
C MET A 695 -27.08 -1.41 1.49
N LEU A 696 -26.78 -0.15 1.15
CA LEU A 696 -25.67 0.26 0.31
C LEU A 696 -24.80 1.28 1.05
N ASP A 697 -23.49 1.14 0.92
CA ASP A 697 -22.55 2.22 1.21
C ASP A 697 -22.93 3.47 0.38
N GLU A 698 -22.55 4.68 0.81
CA GLU A 698 -22.86 5.92 0.07
C GLU A 698 -22.34 5.82 -1.36
N GLU A 699 -21.12 5.33 -1.53
CA GLU A 699 -20.45 5.13 -2.81
C GLU A 699 -21.08 4.03 -3.68
N GLU A 700 -21.95 3.17 -3.18
CA GLU A 700 -22.56 2.12 -4.02
C GLU A 700 -23.81 2.62 -4.77
N ARG A 701 -24.37 3.76 -4.35
CA ARG A 701 -25.60 4.36 -4.89
C ARG A 701 -25.36 5.06 -6.22
N ASP A 702 -26.37 5.14 -7.07
CA ASP A 702 -26.27 5.84 -8.36
C ASP A 702 -26.35 7.36 -8.19
N GLU A 703 -27.07 7.84 -7.17
CA GLU A 703 -27.13 9.26 -6.82
C GLU A 703 -25.77 9.82 -6.41
N TYR A 704 -24.81 8.96 -6.07
CA TYR A 704 -23.42 9.35 -5.77
C TYR A 704 -22.71 9.98 -6.98
N ASP A 705 -23.24 9.82 -8.20
CA ASP A 705 -22.76 10.50 -9.41
C ASP A 705 -23.52 11.80 -9.73
N SER A 706 -24.63 12.09 -9.04
CA SER A 706 -25.52 13.23 -9.33
C SER A 706 -25.06 14.53 -8.64
N ILE A 707 -24.85 15.58 -9.43
CA ILE A 707 -24.61 16.94 -8.90
C ILE A 707 -25.81 17.43 -8.08
N ASP A 708 -27.02 17.30 -8.62
CA ASP A 708 -28.25 17.78 -7.98
C ASP A 708 -28.46 17.16 -6.60
N TRP A 709 -28.15 15.86 -6.46
CA TRP A 709 -28.20 15.19 -5.17
C TRP A 709 -27.26 15.83 -4.14
N PHE A 710 -26.03 16.16 -4.53
CA PHE A 710 -25.08 16.87 -3.66
C PHE A 710 -25.51 18.31 -3.36
N VAL A 711 -26.12 19.01 -4.32
CA VAL A 711 -26.70 20.35 -4.07
C VAL A 711 -27.79 20.27 -3.00
N GLU A 712 -28.71 19.31 -3.11
CA GLU A 712 -29.77 19.11 -2.12
C GLU A 712 -29.24 18.61 -0.77
N LYS A 713 -28.21 17.76 -0.77
CA LYS A 713 -27.49 17.33 0.44
C LYS A 713 -26.91 18.54 1.18
N ALA A 714 -26.23 19.43 0.47
CA ALA A 714 -25.64 20.65 1.04
C ALA A 714 -26.71 21.62 1.57
N LYS A 715 -27.81 21.84 0.84
CA LYS A 715 -28.95 22.65 1.31
C LYS A 715 -29.56 22.12 2.60
N LYS A 716 -29.77 20.80 2.68
CA LYS A 716 -30.30 20.14 3.90
C LYS A 716 -29.34 20.29 5.07
N ALA A 717 -28.03 20.11 4.85
CA ALA A 717 -27.02 20.30 5.88
C ALA A 717 -26.99 21.73 6.41
N LEU A 718 -27.05 22.73 5.53
CA LEU A 718 -27.10 24.15 5.90
C LEU A 718 -28.36 24.47 6.71
N LYS A 719 -29.53 23.98 6.28
CA LYS A 719 -30.79 24.18 7.00
C LYS A 719 -30.73 23.58 8.41
N ARG A 720 -30.11 22.40 8.57
CA ARG A 720 -29.90 21.77 9.88
C ARG A 720 -28.97 22.59 10.76
N ASP A 721 -27.82 23.03 10.26
CA ASP A 721 -26.86 23.86 11.00
C ASP A 721 -27.48 25.20 11.44
N MET A 722 -28.23 25.86 10.56
CA MET A 722 -28.98 27.07 10.91
C MET A 722 -30.02 26.81 12.01
N SER A 723 -30.72 25.66 11.94
CA SER A 723 -31.70 25.28 12.94
C SER A 723 -31.04 24.99 14.29
N GLU A 724 -29.91 24.28 14.31
CA GLU A 724 -29.13 23.99 15.53
C GLU A 724 -28.58 25.28 16.16
N LYS A 725 -28.03 26.20 15.34
CA LYS A 725 -27.58 27.52 15.80
C LYS A 725 -28.73 28.35 16.37
N MET A 726 -29.90 28.32 15.73
CA MET A 726 -31.09 29.01 16.24
C MET A 726 -31.55 28.40 17.58
N ILE A 727 -31.57 27.07 17.70
CA ILE A 727 -31.93 26.37 18.95
C ILE A 727 -30.95 26.74 20.07
N ASN A 728 -29.64 26.75 19.77
CA ASN A 728 -28.61 27.13 20.74
C ASN A 728 -28.75 28.61 21.14
N LEU A 729 -29.00 29.50 20.18
CA LEU A 729 -29.25 30.92 20.46
C LEU A 729 -30.49 31.14 21.33
N ILE A 730 -31.58 30.42 21.06
CA ILE A 730 -32.80 30.46 21.89
C ILE A 730 -32.52 29.92 23.29
N ARG A 731 -31.73 28.83 23.40
CA ARG A 731 -31.32 28.26 24.69
C ARG A 731 -30.47 29.25 25.50
N ASP A 732 -29.51 29.90 24.85
CA ASP A 732 -28.64 30.91 25.47
C ASP A 732 -29.44 32.16 25.88
N PHE A 733 -30.41 32.58 25.06
CA PHE A 733 -31.33 33.68 25.39
C PHE A 733 -32.24 33.34 26.57
N ARG A 734 -32.77 32.11 26.63
CA ARG A 734 -33.60 31.65 27.76
C ARG A 734 -32.79 31.58 29.06
N ASN A 735 -31.57 31.05 29.01
CA ASN A 735 -30.65 31.02 30.14
C ASN A 735 -30.25 32.41 30.63
N THR A 736 -30.21 33.43 29.75
CA THR A 736 -29.94 34.82 30.13
C THR A 736 -31.19 35.57 30.64
N CYS A 737 -32.40 35.15 30.25
CA CYS A 737 -33.65 35.71 30.77
C CYS A 737 -34.02 35.13 32.14
N ASP A 738 -33.83 33.82 32.35
CA ASP A 738 -34.09 33.16 33.64
C ASP A 738 -33.07 33.57 34.73
N GLY A 739 -31.94 34.20 34.35
CA GLY A 739 -30.93 34.75 35.28
C GLY A 739 -31.18 36.20 35.73
N ARG A 740 -32.32 36.83 35.40
CA ARG A 740 -32.63 38.24 35.75
C ARG A 740 -33.54 38.43 36.96
N GLU A 741 -33.89 37.38 37.71
CA GLU A 741 -34.68 37.49 38.95
C GLU A 741 -33.89 37.39 40.27
N GLU A 742 -32.56 37.46 40.27
CA GLU A 742 -31.80 37.66 41.52
C GLU A 742 -30.73 38.76 41.40
N GLY A 743 -30.99 39.88 42.07
CA GLY A 743 -30.05 40.61 42.92
C GLY A 743 -28.70 41.10 42.34
N VAL A 744 -28.69 42.38 41.97
CA VAL A 744 -27.58 43.37 42.07
C VAL A 744 -26.21 42.85 42.56
N GLY A 745 -25.21 42.85 41.67
CA GLY A 745 -23.80 42.68 42.02
C GLY A 745 -22.85 42.83 40.83
N VAL A 746 -22.40 44.05 40.55
CA VAL A 746 -21.36 44.33 39.55
C VAL A 746 -20.03 43.70 39.99
N LYS A 747 -19.49 42.76 39.21
CA LYS A 747 -18.04 42.48 39.10
C LYS A 747 -17.67 42.02 37.69
N MET A 748 -16.82 42.81 37.04
CA MET A 748 -16.04 42.41 35.86
C MET A 748 -15.00 41.35 36.25
N GLY A 749 -14.83 40.34 35.41
CA GLY A 749 -13.75 39.36 35.51
C GLY A 749 -14.15 38.03 34.86
N GLY A 750 -13.77 37.84 33.60
CA GLY A 750 -14.02 36.60 32.87
C GLY A 750 -13.16 35.44 33.34
N GLU A 751 -13.71 34.23 33.21
CA GLU A 751 -13.02 33.00 32.82
C GLU A 751 -14.04 31.86 32.79
N LEU A 752 -14.30 31.31 31.59
CA LEU A 752 -15.15 30.14 31.37
C LEU A 752 -14.43 28.89 31.89
N ARG A 753 -14.75 28.47 33.13
CA ARG A 753 -14.44 27.13 33.63
C ARG A 753 -15.28 26.09 32.87
N ARG A 754 -14.61 25.23 32.11
CA ARG A 754 -15.13 23.92 31.71
C ARG A 754 -14.77 22.93 32.81
N ASP A 755 -15.77 22.34 33.45
CA ASP A 755 -15.61 21.05 34.13
C ASP A 755 -16.94 20.31 34.14
N ALA A 756 -16.95 19.14 33.48
CA ALA A 756 -17.71 17.97 33.91
C ALA A 756 -17.05 16.73 33.31
N HIS A 757 -16.15 16.16 34.12
CA HIS A 757 -15.56 14.85 33.96
C HIS A 757 -16.63 13.76 33.83
N MET A 758 -16.52 12.94 32.78
CA MET A 758 -17.03 11.57 32.77
C MET A 758 -15.81 10.64 32.91
N PRO A 759 -15.82 9.62 33.79
CA PRO A 759 -14.66 8.76 33.97
C PRO A 759 -14.46 7.89 32.73
N LEU A 760 -13.45 8.24 31.93
CA LEU A 760 -12.90 7.38 30.89
C LEU A 760 -12.20 6.21 31.58
N THR A 761 -12.77 5.01 31.46
CA THR A 761 -12.01 3.77 31.64
C THR A 761 -10.85 3.75 30.64
N PRO A 762 -9.62 3.36 31.03
CA PRO A 762 -8.47 3.42 30.14
C PRO A 762 -8.50 2.25 29.14
N SER A 763 -9.24 2.41 28.04
CA SER A 763 -8.93 1.70 26.80
C SER A 763 -7.80 2.47 26.12
N THR A 764 -6.61 2.47 26.71
CA THR A 764 -5.44 3.10 26.09
C THR A 764 -5.14 2.29 24.83
N PRO A 765 -5.24 2.86 23.61
CA PRO A 765 -4.75 2.16 22.45
C PRO A 765 -3.27 1.86 22.68
N ILE A 766 -2.82 0.62 22.46
CA ILE A 766 -1.39 0.24 22.56
C ILE A 766 -0.53 1.18 21.67
N PHE A 767 -1.17 1.76 20.66
CA PHE A 767 -0.59 2.69 19.71
C PHE A 767 -1.40 3.99 19.70
N PRO A 768 -0.90 5.05 20.32
CA PRO A 768 -1.12 6.41 19.83
C PRO A 768 -0.41 6.52 18.46
N CYS A 769 -0.89 5.77 17.46
CA CYS A 769 -0.35 5.53 16.12
C CYS A 769 0.78 6.50 15.74
N TYR A 770 2.02 6.19 16.15
CA TYR A 770 3.28 6.85 15.84
C TYR A 770 3.43 8.37 16.09
N TYR A 771 2.33 9.07 16.36
CA TYR A 771 2.19 10.51 16.39
C TYR A 771 1.41 10.99 17.61
N GLY A 772 1.10 10.10 18.57
CA GLY A 772 0.54 10.52 19.84
C GLY A 772 1.57 11.27 20.67
N ALA A 773 1.13 12.43 21.15
CA ALA A 773 1.88 13.32 22.02
C ALA A 773 2.10 12.75 23.41
#